data_AF-A0A090N3M3-F1
#
_entry.id   AF-A0A090N3M3-F1
#
_cell.length_a   1.000
_cell.length_b   1.000
_cell.length_c   1.000
_cell.angle_alpha   90.00
_cell.angle_beta   90.00
_cell.angle_gamma   90.00
#
_symmetry.space_group_name_H-M   'P 1'
#
loop_
_entity.id
_entity.type
_entity.pdbx_description
1 polymer ?
#
loop_
_entity_poly.entity_id
_entity_poly.type
_entity_poly.pdbx_seq_one_letter_code
_entity_poly.pdbx_strand_id
1 'polypeptide(L)'
;MSTTTARAMGMEAVRERLKIIDDGTAAARALGETTSTARATLGELEAALGSSRGRDGGRGDGMSATERIVREAREASEPAERAEAAIATLERDETTLYEAWMTLTTLEMDLRTVRMALERTGGRARGVFDDEEFERVDQARATFEATLWNGVRQGILTGESGAEGLVRALRVVAEQEVLDAEFERDAETFEPEFDPVTNRATNAPPPEPKRWKTRVFAEVSNAVEAKLALIAEGFSGLDDKQSIEQVLEALDESLVSLAEMYDYTIPAFPPEWRVFEIVVAPTFHAGVCDLLVRLSESPNTSNGDMVAAVKWSEHYFVAIQSLGLDIETTDERPNESFENDEDNTESTSPPLPFPVGLSTLIDTYCERMRSTVTEWTANLYQVAKSRPPKPDGHGKLWTSSDLEFFRLITEQMSVATETQSHVFVRQCGRVTGNLIVKYAATVAERLGVKIAPVPARTPSRGAHGPAFHEHREVPFETIVAGVNDSRRCQTLSARVLKMISEALGGKDNVMSDEFEHVTKVFNTVHAEARRMISRRVLDDPGLNEVMNTFYRGGADSLWATGESMTTFLATVEDYLDDTETWLSPEVAESVTETLFEQLIELLFILFTKQATTVASHTVARLEEDERALMESMALRMSRNKALGRIARLNNLRGLICAETADDFVSEYGRLLSNWPDAGLDAVATVLQVRTDIDKSTSRSTLERCRDLCITRLAAMTGQTPSGVRMTAPKEHRRTSSNVSYSGFNARFRQLNR
;
A
#
# COMPACT_ATOMS: atom_id res chain seq x y z
N MET A 1 8.23 -46.20 -0.68
CA MET A 1 7.48 -46.13 -1.96
C MET A 1 7.14 -44.67 -2.16
N SER A 2 7.60 -44.05 -3.24
CA SER A 2 7.51 -42.59 -3.41
C SER A 2 6.06 -42.14 -3.57
N THR A 3 5.71 -41.01 -2.95
CA THR A 3 4.41 -40.30 -3.04
C THR A 3 3.92 -40.15 -4.49
N THR A 4 4.84 -40.04 -5.46
CA THR A 4 4.54 -40.01 -6.90
C THR A 4 3.87 -41.28 -7.42
N THR A 5 4.22 -42.46 -6.89
CA THR A 5 3.67 -43.75 -7.35
C THR A 5 2.28 -44.00 -6.76
N ALA A 6 2.04 -43.60 -5.51
CA ALA A 6 0.70 -43.62 -4.90
C ALA A 6 -0.26 -42.63 -5.59
N ARG A 7 0.24 -41.42 -5.93
CA ARG A 7 -0.52 -40.39 -6.67
C ARG A 7 -0.91 -40.84 -8.09
N ALA A 8 -0.02 -41.54 -8.78
CA ALA A 8 -0.32 -42.10 -10.12
C ALA A 8 -1.40 -43.20 -10.06
N MET A 9 -1.34 -44.08 -9.06
CA MET A 9 -2.36 -45.12 -8.87
C MET A 9 -3.72 -44.54 -8.47
N GLY A 10 -3.75 -43.48 -7.64
CA GLY A 10 -4.96 -42.75 -7.31
C GLY A 10 -5.60 -42.06 -8.52
N MET A 11 -4.81 -41.41 -9.37
CA MET A 11 -5.30 -40.75 -10.59
C MET A 11 -5.84 -41.73 -11.64
N GLU A 12 -5.27 -42.93 -11.75
CA GLU A 12 -5.78 -43.97 -12.65
C GLU A 12 -7.11 -44.56 -12.15
N ALA A 13 -7.26 -44.76 -10.84
CA ALA A 13 -8.53 -45.13 -10.23
C ALA A 13 -9.60 -44.03 -10.39
N VAL A 14 -9.22 -42.75 -10.29
CA VAL A 14 -10.11 -41.61 -10.54
C VAL A 14 -10.53 -41.53 -12.02
N ARG A 15 -9.62 -41.77 -12.96
CA ARG A 15 -9.96 -41.80 -14.39
C ARG A 15 -10.96 -42.90 -14.72
N GLU A 16 -10.79 -44.08 -14.12
CA GLU A 16 -11.77 -45.17 -14.26
C GLU A 16 -13.13 -44.80 -13.62
N ARG A 17 -13.12 -44.06 -12.50
CA ARG A 17 -14.34 -43.55 -11.86
C ARG A 17 -15.07 -42.49 -12.70
N LEU A 18 -14.36 -41.58 -13.36
CA LEU A 18 -14.96 -40.59 -14.28
C LEU A 18 -15.54 -41.26 -15.53
N LYS A 19 -14.90 -42.31 -16.04
CA LYS A 19 -15.42 -43.10 -17.16
C LYS A 19 -16.77 -43.75 -16.82
N ILE A 20 -17.00 -44.14 -15.56
CA ILE A 20 -18.32 -44.65 -15.12
C ILE A 20 -19.41 -43.58 -15.20
N ILE A 21 -19.05 -42.30 -15.00
CA ILE A 21 -19.96 -41.18 -15.23
C ILE A 21 -20.24 -41.05 -16.73
N ASP A 22 -19.20 -41.07 -17.57
CA ASP A 22 -19.35 -41.00 -19.03
C ASP A 22 -20.22 -42.14 -19.61
N ASP A 23 -20.01 -43.38 -19.16
CA ASP A 23 -20.78 -44.54 -19.61
C ASP A 23 -22.26 -44.46 -19.21
N GLY A 24 -22.54 -43.89 -18.04
CA GLY A 24 -23.91 -43.62 -17.62
C GLY A 24 -24.57 -42.54 -18.48
N THR A 25 -23.83 -41.52 -18.95
CA THR A 25 -24.41 -40.45 -19.79
C THR A 25 -25.01 -40.99 -21.08
N ALA A 26 -24.47 -42.08 -21.62
CA ALA A 26 -25.05 -42.78 -22.76
C ALA A 26 -26.40 -43.44 -22.41
N ALA A 27 -26.56 -43.96 -21.19
CA ALA A 27 -27.80 -44.55 -20.71
C ALA A 27 -28.88 -43.50 -20.42
N ALA A 28 -28.53 -42.32 -19.90
CA ALA A 28 -29.46 -41.21 -19.73
C ALA A 28 -30.04 -40.73 -21.07
N ARG A 29 -29.22 -40.59 -22.12
CA ARG A 29 -29.70 -40.27 -23.48
C ARG A 29 -30.70 -41.32 -23.99
N ALA A 30 -30.43 -42.60 -23.75
CA ALA A 30 -31.34 -43.69 -24.11
C ALA A 30 -32.66 -43.67 -23.30
N LEU A 31 -32.63 -43.18 -22.06
CA LEU A 31 -33.82 -42.92 -21.24
C LEU A 31 -34.65 -41.76 -21.84
N GLY A 32 -34.00 -40.72 -22.34
CA GLY A 32 -34.65 -39.63 -23.09
C GLY A 32 -35.40 -40.14 -24.32
N GLU A 33 -34.78 -41.02 -25.11
CA GLU A 33 -35.39 -41.63 -26.30
C GLU A 33 -36.58 -42.56 -25.96
N THR A 34 -36.45 -43.39 -24.91
CA THR A 34 -37.53 -44.29 -24.46
C THR A 34 -38.72 -43.52 -23.87
N THR A 35 -38.47 -42.43 -23.13
CA THR A 35 -39.54 -41.56 -22.63
C THR A 35 -40.22 -40.76 -23.73
N SER A 36 -39.50 -40.37 -24.79
CA SER A 36 -40.09 -39.79 -26.01
C SER A 36 -41.01 -40.78 -26.73
N THR A 37 -40.60 -42.06 -26.81
CA THR A 37 -41.41 -43.14 -27.40
C THR A 37 -42.67 -43.42 -26.57
N ALA A 38 -42.56 -43.48 -25.24
CA ALA A 38 -43.70 -43.64 -24.34
C ALA A 38 -44.70 -42.48 -24.46
N ARG A 39 -44.20 -41.23 -24.55
CA ARG A 39 -45.00 -40.03 -24.81
C ARG A 39 -45.75 -40.11 -26.16
N ALA A 40 -45.11 -40.61 -27.21
CA ALA A 40 -45.77 -40.80 -28.51
C ALA A 40 -46.89 -41.84 -28.44
N THR A 41 -46.67 -42.98 -27.78
CA THR A 41 -47.70 -44.03 -27.60
C THR A 41 -48.88 -43.58 -26.74
N LEU A 42 -48.65 -42.70 -25.77
CA LEU A 42 -49.69 -42.07 -24.97
C LEU A 42 -50.42 -40.96 -25.74
N GLY A 43 -49.73 -40.18 -26.58
CA GLY A 43 -50.34 -39.21 -27.50
C GLY A 43 -51.28 -39.86 -28.52
N GLU A 44 -50.96 -41.07 -29.00
CA GLU A 44 -51.86 -41.89 -29.80
C GLU A 44 -53.12 -42.33 -29.02
N LEU A 45 -52.96 -42.61 -27.71
CA LEU A 45 -54.05 -42.90 -26.78
C LEU A 45 -54.92 -41.66 -26.50
N GLU A 46 -54.32 -40.47 -26.48
CA GLU A 46 -54.98 -39.16 -26.32
C GLU A 46 -55.76 -38.73 -27.57
N ALA A 47 -55.25 -39.01 -28.78
CA ALA A 47 -55.99 -38.81 -30.03
C ALA A 47 -57.26 -39.69 -30.08
N ALA A 48 -57.19 -40.90 -29.51
CA ALA A 48 -58.34 -41.79 -29.35
C ALA A 48 -59.36 -41.25 -28.32
N LEU A 49 -58.90 -40.62 -27.22
CA LEU A 49 -59.72 -39.93 -26.21
C LEU A 49 -60.52 -38.75 -26.78
N GLY A 50 -59.89 -37.92 -27.63
CA GLY A 50 -60.54 -36.77 -28.28
C GLY A 50 -61.63 -37.16 -29.28
N SER A 51 -61.40 -38.24 -30.05
CA SER A 51 -62.37 -38.74 -31.04
C SER A 51 -63.62 -39.38 -30.42
N SER A 52 -63.53 -39.95 -29.22
CA SER A 52 -64.67 -40.61 -28.55
C SER A 52 -65.73 -39.61 -28.05
N ARG A 53 -65.38 -38.32 -27.91
CA ARG A 53 -66.29 -37.28 -27.40
C ARG A 53 -67.31 -36.80 -28.45
N GLY A 54 -67.11 -37.15 -29.73
CA GLY A 54 -68.04 -36.88 -30.83
C GLY A 54 -69.19 -37.89 -30.97
N ARG A 55 -69.17 -38.99 -30.22
CA ARG A 55 -70.19 -40.05 -30.28
C ARG A 55 -70.51 -40.61 -28.88
N ASP A 56 -71.04 -39.80 -27.98
CA ASP A 56 -72.05 -40.30 -27.05
C ASP A 56 -72.80 -39.17 -26.35
N GLY A 57 -73.99 -38.85 -26.87
CA GLY A 57 -75.03 -38.18 -26.10
C GLY A 57 -75.80 -39.22 -25.30
N GLY A 58 -75.19 -39.79 -24.26
CA GLY A 58 -75.81 -40.83 -23.44
C GLY A 58 -75.34 -40.78 -21.99
N ARG A 59 -76.24 -40.41 -21.07
CA ARG A 59 -76.04 -40.58 -19.61
C ARG A 59 -75.82 -42.07 -19.32
N GLY A 60 -74.58 -42.46 -19.00
CA GLY A 60 -74.23 -43.80 -18.54
C GLY A 60 -73.16 -43.72 -17.44
N ASP A 61 -73.45 -44.30 -16.28
CA ASP A 61 -72.63 -44.33 -15.07
C ASP A 61 -71.43 -45.31 -15.16
N GLY A 62 -70.86 -45.51 -16.35
CA GLY A 62 -69.77 -46.44 -16.61
C GLY A 62 -68.42 -45.73 -16.77
N MET A 63 -67.33 -46.34 -16.31
CA MET A 63 -65.98 -45.91 -16.66
C MET A 63 -65.80 -45.89 -18.18
N SER A 64 -65.25 -44.81 -18.71
CA SER A 64 -64.85 -44.75 -20.12
C SER A 64 -63.79 -45.82 -20.44
N ALA A 65 -63.70 -46.26 -21.70
CA ALA A 65 -62.70 -47.26 -22.12
C ALA A 65 -61.26 -46.83 -21.76
N THR A 66 -61.05 -45.52 -21.67
CA THR A 66 -59.80 -44.86 -21.37
C THR A 66 -59.53 -44.79 -19.86
N GLU A 67 -60.55 -44.55 -19.02
CA GLU A 67 -60.43 -44.74 -17.56
C GLU A 67 -60.05 -46.19 -17.21
N ARG A 68 -60.51 -47.17 -18.00
CA ARG A 68 -60.14 -48.58 -17.83
C ARG A 68 -58.68 -48.85 -18.22
N ILE A 69 -58.22 -48.31 -19.34
CA ILE A 69 -56.82 -48.46 -19.79
C ILE A 69 -55.85 -47.77 -18.82
N VAL A 70 -56.19 -46.58 -18.32
CA VAL A 70 -55.36 -45.86 -17.32
C VAL A 70 -55.32 -46.64 -16.00
N ARG A 71 -56.43 -47.26 -15.58
CA ARG A 71 -56.46 -48.12 -14.39
C ARG A 71 -55.71 -49.44 -14.59
N GLU A 72 -55.82 -50.08 -15.74
CA GLU A 72 -55.06 -51.30 -16.06
C GLU A 72 -53.55 -51.01 -16.17
N ALA A 73 -53.16 -49.87 -16.74
CA ALA A 73 -51.78 -49.40 -16.76
C ALA A 73 -51.25 -49.03 -15.35
N ARG A 74 -52.11 -48.48 -14.47
CA ARG A 74 -51.81 -48.25 -13.05
C ARG A 74 -51.59 -49.56 -12.30
N GLU A 75 -52.52 -50.52 -12.40
CA GLU A 75 -52.43 -51.84 -11.76
C GLU A 75 -51.23 -52.65 -12.28
N ALA A 76 -50.79 -52.42 -13.52
CA ALA A 76 -49.59 -53.06 -14.06
C ALA A 76 -48.28 -52.35 -13.67
N SER A 77 -48.32 -51.05 -13.35
CA SER A 77 -47.13 -50.24 -13.08
C SER A 77 -46.87 -50.03 -11.58
N GLU A 78 -47.89 -50.11 -10.72
CA GLU A 78 -47.82 -49.96 -9.25
C GLU A 78 -46.84 -48.86 -8.78
N PRO A 79 -47.04 -47.60 -9.21
CA PRO A 79 -46.01 -46.58 -9.17
C PRO A 79 -45.58 -46.20 -7.74
N ALA A 80 -46.51 -46.16 -6.78
CA ALA A 80 -46.15 -45.88 -5.39
C ALA A 80 -45.39 -47.02 -4.70
N GLU A 81 -45.77 -48.28 -4.96
CA GLU A 81 -45.05 -49.44 -4.38
C GLU A 81 -43.62 -49.53 -4.94
N ARG A 82 -43.45 -49.26 -6.24
CA ARG A 82 -42.12 -49.18 -6.86
C ARG A 82 -41.28 -48.03 -6.33
N ALA A 83 -41.89 -46.86 -6.09
CA ALA A 83 -41.20 -45.71 -5.50
C ALA A 83 -40.74 -46.01 -4.07
N GLU A 84 -41.60 -46.60 -3.23
CA GLU A 84 -41.26 -47.02 -1.87
C GLU A 84 -40.21 -48.13 -1.84
N ALA A 85 -40.31 -49.12 -2.74
CA ALA A 85 -39.33 -50.20 -2.86
C ALA A 85 -37.94 -49.68 -3.28
N ALA A 86 -37.90 -48.68 -4.17
CA ALA A 86 -36.65 -48.02 -4.56
C ALA A 86 -35.98 -47.33 -3.36
N ILE A 87 -36.75 -46.61 -2.53
CA ILE A 87 -36.23 -45.97 -1.30
C ILE A 87 -35.82 -46.99 -0.27
N ALA A 88 -36.64 -48.02 -0.01
CA ALA A 88 -36.33 -49.07 0.95
C ALA A 88 -35.10 -49.91 0.56
N THR A 89 -34.74 -49.92 -0.72
CA THR A 89 -33.50 -50.53 -1.22
C THR A 89 -32.33 -49.58 -1.01
N LEU A 90 -32.49 -48.31 -1.36
CA LEU A 90 -31.47 -47.28 -1.14
C LEU A 90 -31.07 -47.12 0.34
N GLU A 91 -32.04 -47.16 1.26
CA GLU A 91 -31.77 -47.09 2.70
C GLU A 91 -30.96 -48.28 3.23
N ARG A 92 -31.01 -49.42 2.54
CA ARG A 92 -30.24 -50.63 2.88
C ARG A 92 -28.87 -50.65 2.22
N ASP A 93 -28.75 -50.08 1.03
CA ASP A 93 -27.54 -50.09 0.22
C ASP A 93 -27.40 -48.79 -0.58
N GLU A 94 -26.48 -47.93 -0.15
CA GLU A 94 -26.17 -46.66 -0.84
C GLU A 94 -25.61 -46.85 -2.26
N THR A 95 -25.17 -48.05 -2.63
CA THR A 95 -24.69 -48.31 -3.99
C THR A 95 -25.81 -48.31 -5.02
N THR A 96 -27.07 -48.48 -4.60
CA THR A 96 -28.25 -48.46 -5.48
C THR A 96 -28.79 -47.05 -5.75
N LEU A 97 -28.05 -46.00 -5.39
CA LEU A 97 -28.45 -44.59 -5.58
C LEU A 97 -28.83 -44.27 -7.03
N TYR A 98 -28.06 -44.78 -7.99
CA TYR A 98 -28.34 -44.57 -9.42
C TYR A 98 -29.61 -45.31 -9.88
N GLU A 99 -29.82 -46.54 -9.43
CA GLU A 99 -30.99 -47.35 -9.79
C GLU A 99 -32.28 -46.76 -9.20
N ALA A 100 -32.20 -46.24 -7.98
CA ALA A 100 -33.29 -45.52 -7.33
C ALA A 100 -33.61 -44.22 -8.09
N TRP A 101 -32.61 -43.44 -8.50
CA TRP A 101 -32.80 -42.25 -9.33
C TRP A 101 -33.48 -42.56 -10.66
N MET A 102 -33.01 -43.60 -11.37
CA MET A 102 -33.56 -44.01 -12.66
C MET A 102 -35.02 -44.41 -12.51
N THR A 103 -35.34 -45.24 -11.52
CA THR A 103 -36.71 -45.69 -11.24
C THR A 103 -37.64 -44.51 -10.92
N LEU A 104 -37.22 -43.62 -10.02
CA LEU A 104 -38.02 -42.46 -9.62
C LEU A 104 -38.18 -41.43 -10.75
N THR A 105 -37.16 -41.25 -11.59
CA THR A 105 -37.22 -40.33 -12.74
C THR A 105 -38.12 -40.87 -13.84
N THR A 106 -38.07 -42.17 -14.13
CA THR A 106 -39.05 -42.81 -15.04
C THR A 106 -40.47 -42.66 -14.51
N LEU A 107 -40.70 -42.95 -13.23
CA LEU A 107 -42.02 -42.80 -12.60
C LEU A 107 -42.51 -41.34 -12.62
N GLU A 108 -41.63 -40.37 -12.37
CA GLU A 108 -41.98 -38.95 -12.43
C GLU A 108 -42.40 -38.52 -13.84
N MET A 109 -41.70 -39.00 -14.89
CA MET A 109 -42.06 -38.71 -16.28
C MET A 109 -43.40 -39.35 -16.65
N ASP A 110 -43.59 -40.63 -16.31
CA ASP A 110 -44.83 -41.37 -16.58
C ASP A 110 -46.01 -40.69 -15.86
N LEU A 111 -45.86 -40.37 -14.58
CA LEU A 111 -46.92 -39.74 -13.79
C LEU A 111 -47.20 -38.29 -14.18
N ARG A 112 -46.21 -37.53 -14.67
CA ARG A 112 -46.43 -36.17 -15.18
C ARG A 112 -47.41 -36.18 -16.36
N THR A 113 -47.24 -37.11 -17.30
CA THR A 113 -48.17 -37.26 -18.43
C THR A 113 -49.59 -37.59 -17.97
N VAL A 114 -49.71 -38.47 -16.96
CA VAL A 114 -50.99 -38.83 -16.33
C VAL A 114 -51.63 -37.63 -15.62
N ARG A 115 -50.87 -36.84 -14.85
CA ARG A 115 -51.37 -35.63 -14.17
C ARG A 115 -51.95 -34.63 -15.17
N MET A 116 -51.24 -34.34 -16.26
CA MET A 116 -51.73 -33.43 -17.31
C MET A 116 -52.99 -33.95 -18.01
N ALA A 117 -53.08 -35.25 -18.27
CA ALA A 117 -54.28 -35.87 -18.86
C ALA A 117 -55.51 -35.78 -17.92
N LEU A 118 -55.30 -35.97 -16.61
CA LEU A 118 -56.34 -35.85 -15.58
C LEU A 118 -56.82 -34.40 -15.41
N GLU A 119 -55.90 -33.42 -15.44
CA GLU A 119 -56.24 -31.98 -15.39
C GLU A 119 -57.09 -31.53 -16.60
N ARG A 120 -56.76 -32.02 -17.81
CA ARG A 120 -57.48 -31.68 -19.04
C ARG A 120 -58.87 -32.29 -19.13
N THR A 121 -59.06 -33.49 -18.59
CA THR A 121 -60.36 -34.17 -18.60
C THR A 121 -61.33 -33.63 -17.54
N GLY A 122 -60.89 -32.71 -16.68
CA GLY A 122 -61.66 -32.25 -15.51
C GLY A 122 -61.86 -33.38 -14.49
N GLY A 123 -61.00 -34.40 -14.57
CA GLY A 123 -61.08 -35.67 -13.86
C GLY A 123 -60.59 -35.58 -12.43
N ARG A 124 -61.27 -34.79 -11.59
CA ARG A 124 -61.49 -35.20 -10.19
C ARG A 124 -62.48 -36.37 -10.09
N ALA A 125 -62.91 -36.92 -11.23
CA ALA A 125 -64.02 -37.83 -11.35
C ALA A 125 -63.54 -39.29 -11.32
N ARG A 126 -63.82 -39.96 -10.18
CA ARG A 126 -63.93 -41.43 -9.99
C ARG A 126 -62.68 -42.26 -9.65
N GLY A 127 -61.71 -41.76 -8.87
CA GLY A 127 -60.74 -42.64 -8.17
C GLY A 127 -59.89 -43.53 -9.08
N VAL A 128 -59.53 -43.03 -10.26
CA VAL A 128 -58.65 -43.73 -11.21
C VAL A 128 -57.19 -43.65 -10.75
N PHE A 129 -56.81 -42.50 -10.17
CA PHE A 129 -55.60 -42.26 -9.39
C PHE A 129 -56.00 -41.50 -8.12
N ASP A 130 -55.41 -41.87 -6.98
CA ASP A 130 -55.69 -41.23 -5.68
C ASP A 130 -54.60 -40.20 -5.39
N ASP A 131 -54.96 -39.02 -4.85
CA ASP A 131 -53.99 -37.96 -4.50
C ASP A 131 -52.89 -38.48 -3.56
N GLU A 132 -53.24 -39.43 -2.68
CA GLU A 132 -52.33 -40.14 -1.77
C GLU A 132 -51.23 -40.92 -2.51
N GLU A 133 -51.49 -41.42 -3.72
CA GLU A 133 -50.49 -42.16 -4.51
C GLU A 133 -49.45 -41.22 -5.14
N PHE A 134 -49.90 -40.07 -5.64
CA PHE A 134 -49.01 -39.01 -6.10
C PHE A 134 -48.16 -38.46 -4.95
N GLU A 135 -48.77 -38.24 -3.78
CA GLU A 135 -48.06 -37.79 -2.58
C GLU A 135 -46.99 -38.78 -2.13
N ARG A 136 -47.24 -40.10 -2.20
CA ARG A 136 -46.24 -41.12 -1.83
C ARG A 136 -45.04 -41.14 -2.78
N VAL A 137 -45.26 -40.98 -4.09
CA VAL A 137 -44.16 -40.87 -5.06
C VAL A 137 -43.38 -39.57 -4.87
N ASP A 138 -44.07 -38.45 -4.62
CA ASP A 138 -43.44 -37.15 -4.33
C ASP A 138 -42.63 -37.22 -3.02
N GLN A 139 -43.12 -37.92 -2.00
CA GLN A 139 -42.42 -38.16 -0.74
C GLN A 139 -41.19 -39.07 -0.92
N ALA A 140 -41.30 -40.12 -1.74
CA ALA A 140 -40.16 -40.96 -2.11
C ALA A 140 -39.09 -40.13 -2.83
N ARG A 141 -39.48 -39.27 -3.78
CA ARG A 141 -38.56 -38.34 -4.46
C ARG A 141 -37.89 -37.37 -3.48
N ALA A 142 -38.64 -36.82 -2.53
CA ALA A 142 -38.09 -35.94 -1.50
C ALA A 142 -37.06 -36.66 -0.60
N THR A 143 -37.34 -37.91 -0.22
CA THR A 143 -36.45 -38.74 0.60
C THR A 143 -35.17 -39.10 -0.16
N PHE A 144 -35.29 -39.44 -1.44
CA PHE A 144 -34.17 -39.65 -2.34
C PHE A 144 -33.27 -38.41 -2.40
N GLU A 145 -33.86 -37.24 -2.66
CA GLU A 145 -33.11 -35.98 -2.74
C GLU A 145 -32.42 -35.64 -1.41
N ALA A 146 -33.11 -35.82 -0.27
CA ALA A 146 -32.49 -35.60 1.03
C ALA A 146 -31.25 -36.48 1.26
N THR A 147 -31.32 -37.74 0.83
CA THR A 147 -30.20 -38.70 0.90
C THR A 147 -29.05 -38.28 -0.02
N LEU A 148 -29.37 -37.91 -1.26
CA LEU A 148 -28.39 -37.42 -2.24
C LEU A 148 -27.62 -36.20 -1.71
N TRP A 149 -28.33 -35.16 -1.25
CA TRP A 149 -27.71 -33.92 -0.80
C TRP A 149 -26.93 -34.11 0.50
N ASN A 150 -27.39 -35.00 1.40
CA ASN A 150 -26.59 -35.37 2.56
C ASN A 150 -25.30 -36.08 2.15
N GLY A 151 -25.35 -36.98 1.16
CA GLY A 151 -24.18 -37.63 0.58
C GLY A 151 -23.18 -36.63 -0.02
N VAL A 152 -23.66 -35.60 -0.73
CA VAL A 152 -22.79 -34.53 -1.26
C VAL A 152 -22.12 -33.74 -0.13
N ARG A 153 -22.88 -33.29 0.89
CA ARG A 153 -22.34 -32.50 2.01
C ARG A 153 -21.32 -33.25 2.86
N GLN A 154 -21.57 -34.54 3.14
CA GLN A 154 -20.64 -35.36 3.93
C GLN A 154 -19.45 -35.82 3.08
N GLY A 155 -19.69 -36.18 1.82
CA GLY A 155 -18.68 -36.69 0.90
C GLY A 155 -17.57 -35.68 0.60
N ILE A 156 -17.89 -34.39 0.50
CA ILE A 156 -16.88 -33.34 0.28
C ILE A 156 -15.95 -33.15 1.48
N LEU A 157 -16.43 -33.29 2.73
CA LEU A 157 -15.63 -32.97 3.93
C LEU A 157 -14.78 -34.13 4.47
N THR A 158 -14.99 -35.36 3.99
CA THR A 158 -14.46 -36.59 4.59
C THR A 158 -13.22 -37.16 3.87
N GLY A 159 -12.66 -36.42 2.91
CA GLY A 159 -11.42 -36.77 2.22
C GLY A 159 -11.53 -38.09 1.43
N GLU A 160 -10.49 -38.92 1.53
CA GLU A 160 -10.42 -40.21 0.80
C GLU A 160 -11.62 -41.12 1.06
N SER A 161 -12.10 -41.18 2.30
CA SER A 161 -13.23 -42.03 2.71
C SER A 161 -14.57 -41.60 2.11
N GLY A 162 -14.73 -40.31 1.80
CA GLY A 162 -15.94 -39.74 1.22
C GLY A 162 -16.00 -39.79 -0.30
N ALA A 163 -14.84 -39.91 -0.96
CA ALA A 163 -14.73 -39.77 -2.41
C ALA A 163 -15.60 -40.76 -3.18
N GLU A 164 -15.72 -42.02 -2.73
CA GLU A 164 -16.53 -43.03 -3.41
C GLU A 164 -18.04 -42.74 -3.34
N GLY A 165 -18.54 -42.34 -2.16
CA GLY A 165 -19.93 -41.93 -2.01
C GLY A 165 -20.24 -40.66 -2.81
N LEU A 166 -19.28 -39.73 -2.84
CA LEU A 166 -19.38 -38.50 -3.61
C LEU A 166 -19.44 -38.76 -5.13
N VAL A 167 -18.60 -39.65 -5.68
CA VAL A 167 -18.69 -40.07 -7.09
C VAL A 167 -20.07 -40.64 -7.41
N ARG A 168 -20.64 -41.48 -6.54
CA ARG A 168 -22.00 -42.03 -6.74
C ARG A 168 -23.06 -40.94 -6.80
N ALA A 169 -23.00 -39.98 -5.88
CA ALA A 169 -23.92 -38.84 -5.85
C ALA A 169 -23.75 -37.93 -7.08
N LEU A 170 -22.51 -37.58 -7.43
CA LEU A 170 -22.21 -36.71 -8.57
C LEU A 170 -22.51 -37.36 -9.91
N ARG A 171 -22.40 -38.69 -10.01
CA ARG A 171 -22.89 -39.43 -11.17
C ARG A 171 -24.37 -39.12 -11.39
N VAL A 172 -25.22 -39.35 -10.41
CA VAL A 172 -26.66 -39.03 -10.51
C VAL A 172 -26.90 -37.59 -10.97
N VAL A 173 -26.12 -36.64 -10.46
CA VAL A 173 -26.26 -35.22 -10.84
C VAL A 173 -25.83 -34.98 -12.28
N ALA A 174 -24.67 -35.49 -12.71
CA ALA A 174 -24.20 -35.33 -14.08
C ALA A 174 -25.20 -35.89 -15.10
N GLU A 175 -25.84 -37.01 -14.76
CA GLU A 175 -26.86 -37.67 -15.58
C GLU A 175 -28.15 -36.85 -15.65
N GLN A 176 -28.56 -36.26 -14.53
CA GLN A 176 -29.69 -35.33 -14.50
C GLN A 176 -29.39 -34.09 -15.34
N GLU A 177 -28.17 -33.55 -15.33
CA GLU A 177 -27.80 -32.39 -16.17
C GLU A 177 -27.85 -32.71 -17.67
N VAL A 178 -27.50 -33.94 -18.06
CA VAL A 178 -27.65 -34.41 -19.45
C VAL A 178 -29.13 -34.48 -19.85
N LEU A 179 -29.98 -35.04 -18.98
CA LEU A 179 -31.43 -35.06 -19.20
C LEU A 179 -32.03 -33.66 -19.24
N ASP A 180 -31.58 -32.76 -18.36
CA ASP A 180 -32.03 -31.38 -18.32
C ASP A 180 -31.66 -30.65 -19.63
N ALA A 181 -30.46 -30.89 -20.17
CA ALA A 181 -30.05 -30.35 -21.48
C ALA A 181 -30.84 -30.96 -22.66
N GLU A 182 -31.36 -32.19 -22.52
CA GLU A 182 -32.33 -32.75 -23.47
C GLU A 182 -33.68 -32.06 -23.34
N PHE A 183 -34.19 -31.86 -22.14
CA PHE A 183 -35.45 -31.17 -21.92
C PHE A 183 -35.41 -29.71 -22.38
N GLU A 184 -34.28 -29.02 -22.20
CA GLU A 184 -34.09 -27.66 -22.72
C GLU A 184 -34.12 -27.64 -24.26
N ARG A 185 -33.47 -28.61 -24.93
CA ARG A 185 -33.54 -28.74 -26.40
C ARG A 185 -34.94 -29.10 -26.91
N ASP A 186 -35.62 -30.01 -26.21
CA ASP A 186 -37.02 -30.35 -26.50
C ASP A 186 -37.91 -29.13 -26.30
N ALA A 187 -37.66 -28.30 -25.28
CA ALA A 187 -38.43 -27.09 -25.00
C ALA A 187 -38.25 -26.01 -26.09
N GLU A 188 -37.03 -25.85 -26.59
CA GLU A 188 -36.73 -24.91 -27.70
C GLU A 188 -37.44 -25.32 -29.00
N THR A 189 -37.63 -26.62 -29.21
CA THR A 189 -38.27 -27.18 -30.42
C THR A 189 -39.76 -27.49 -30.24
N PHE A 190 -40.30 -27.27 -29.04
CA PHE A 190 -41.69 -27.60 -28.71
C PHE A 190 -42.68 -26.61 -29.34
N GLU A 191 -43.52 -27.11 -30.24
CA GLU A 191 -44.70 -26.40 -30.75
C GLU A 191 -45.97 -26.98 -30.13
N PRO A 192 -46.79 -26.18 -29.42
CA PRO A 192 -48.04 -26.67 -28.84
C PRO A 192 -49.05 -27.00 -29.95
N GLU A 193 -49.45 -28.25 -30.02
CA GLU A 193 -50.54 -28.70 -30.88
C GLU A 193 -51.87 -28.47 -30.15
N PHE A 194 -52.85 -27.84 -30.79
CA PHE A 194 -54.15 -27.54 -30.16
C PHE A 194 -55.27 -28.39 -30.74
N ASP A 195 -56.11 -28.94 -29.87
CA ASP A 195 -57.38 -29.55 -30.28
C ASP A 195 -58.32 -28.45 -30.84
N PRO A 196 -58.79 -28.55 -32.09
CA PRO A 196 -59.63 -27.54 -32.73
C PRO A 196 -61.00 -27.34 -32.05
N VAL A 197 -61.46 -28.29 -31.22
CA VAL A 197 -62.75 -28.23 -30.51
C VAL A 197 -62.60 -27.63 -29.13
N THR A 198 -61.56 -28.01 -28.38
CA THR A 198 -61.37 -27.58 -26.98
C THR A 198 -60.40 -26.43 -26.80
N ASN A 199 -59.65 -26.06 -27.84
CA ASN A 199 -58.59 -25.05 -27.84
C ASN A 199 -57.56 -25.24 -26.72
N ARG A 200 -57.33 -26.50 -26.33
CA ARG A 200 -56.34 -26.91 -25.33
C ARG A 200 -55.20 -27.63 -26.05
N ALA A 201 -53.97 -27.44 -25.55
CA ALA A 201 -52.82 -28.15 -26.07
C ALA A 201 -53.02 -29.68 -25.90
N THR A 202 -52.75 -30.47 -26.93
CA THR A 202 -52.85 -31.94 -26.94
C THR A 202 -51.53 -32.56 -26.51
N ASN A 203 -50.41 -32.08 -27.02
CA ASN A 203 -49.09 -32.52 -26.59
C ASN A 203 -48.69 -31.91 -25.23
N ALA A 204 -47.82 -32.63 -24.51
CA ALA A 204 -47.31 -32.24 -23.21
C ALA A 204 -46.04 -31.38 -23.36
N PRO A 205 -45.92 -30.22 -22.68
CA PRO A 205 -44.66 -29.50 -22.66
C PRO A 205 -43.58 -30.34 -21.96
N PRO A 206 -42.32 -30.24 -22.41
CA PRO A 206 -41.21 -30.94 -21.78
C PRO A 206 -41.05 -30.52 -20.30
N PRO A 207 -40.42 -31.37 -19.47
CA PRO A 207 -40.10 -31.05 -18.09
C PRO A 207 -39.26 -29.79 -17.94
N GLU A 208 -39.46 -29.08 -16.84
CA GLU A 208 -38.54 -27.99 -16.48
C GLU A 208 -37.21 -28.61 -16.02
N PRO A 209 -36.06 -28.09 -16.48
CA PRO A 209 -34.75 -28.58 -16.09
C PRO A 209 -34.52 -28.35 -14.60
N LYS A 210 -34.02 -29.36 -13.89
CA LYS A 210 -33.80 -29.31 -12.44
C LYS A 210 -32.53 -28.55 -12.03
N ARG A 211 -31.52 -28.49 -12.90
CA ARG A 211 -30.25 -27.74 -12.73
C ARG A 211 -29.54 -28.09 -11.43
N TRP A 212 -29.46 -29.39 -11.14
CA TRP A 212 -28.84 -29.95 -9.94
C TRP A 212 -27.37 -29.60 -9.76
N LYS A 213 -26.63 -29.25 -10.82
CA LYS A 213 -25.26 -28.71 -10.71
C LYS A 213 -25.20 -27.45 -9.83
N THR A 214 -26.14 -26.53 -10.01
CA THR A 214 -26.21 -25.29 -9.19
C THR A 214 -26.48 -25.63 -7.74
N ARG A 215 -27.33 -26.64 -7.49
CA ARG A 215 -27.62 -27.12 -6.14
C ARG A 215 -26.40 -27.80 -5.51
N VAL A 216 -25.63 -28.60 -6.26
CA VAL A 216 -24.36 -29.16 -5.78
C VAL A 216 -23.41 -28.06 -5.32
N PHE A 217 -23.25 -26.99 -6.12
CA PHE A 217 -22.39 -25.87 -5.73
C PHE A 217 -22.85 -25.22 -4.42
N ALA A 218 -24.16 -25.01 -4.25
CA ALA A 218 -24.71 -24.49 -3.00
C ALA A 218 -24.49 -25.44 -1.82
N GLU A 219 -24.72 -26.75 -1.98
CA GLU A 219 -24.53 -27.74 -0.91
C GLU A 219 -23.06 -27.88 -0.50
N VAL A 220 -22.14 -27.82 -1.47
CA VAL A 220 -20.70 -27.80 -1.20
C VAL A 220 -20.31 -26.52 -0.46
N SER A 221 -20.80 -25.36 -0.90
CA SER A 221 -20.54 -24.09 -0.19
C SER A 221 -21.04 -24.16 1.25
N ASN A 222 -22.29 -24.60 1.46
CA ASN A 222 -22.89 -24.73 2.78
C ASN A 222 -22.09 -25.68 3.69
N ALA A 223 -21.56 -26.78 3.16
CA ALA A 223 -20.75 -27.73 3.93
C ALA A 223 -19.42 -27.11 4.38
N VAL A 224 -18.73 -26.41 3.48
CA VAL A 224 -17.46 -25.72 3.78
C VAL A 224 -17.70 -24.56 4.77
N GLU A 225 -18.74 -23.77 4.56
CA GLU A 225 -19.15 -22.68 5.46
C GLU A 225 -19.48 -23.20 6.86
N ALA A 226 -20.28 -24.27 6.97
CA ALA A 226 -20.64 -24.86 8.26
C ALA A 226 -19.41 -25.33 9.04
N LYS A 227 -18.41 -25.90 8.34
CA LYS A 227 -17.15 -26.31 8.97
C LYS A 227 -16.38 -25.12 9.54
N LEU A 228 -16.26 -24.02 8.80
CA LEU A 228 -15.59 -22.81 9.26
C LEU A 228 -16.40 -22.06 10.33
N ALA A 229 -17.72 -22.12 10.26
CA ALA A 229 -18.62 -21.54 11.26
C ALA A 229 -18.41 -22.19 12.64
N LEU A 230 -18.16 -23.50 12.71
CA LEU A 230 -17.83 -24.18 13.99
C LEU A 230 -16.53 -23.65 14.62
N ILE A 231 -15.51 -23.35 13.80
CA ILE A 231 -14.28 -22.70 14.28
C ILE A 231 -14.61 -21.29 14.79
N ALA A 232 -15.44 -20.55 14.05
CA ALA A 232 -15.86 -19.21 14.40
C ALA A 232 -16.81 -19.13 15.61
N GLU A 233 -17.56 -20.18 15.93
CA GLU A 233 -18.35 -20.30 17.16
C GLU A 233 -17.44 -20.46 18.37
N GLY A 234 -16.37 -21.26 18.25
CA GLY A 234 -15.30 -21.31 19.25
C GLY A 234 -14.70 -19.92 19.53
N PHE A 235 -14.66 -19.05 18.52
CA PHE A 235 -14.17 -17.67 18.64
C PHE A 235 -15.09 -16.75 19.46
N SER A 236 -16.41 -16.98 19.45
CA SER A 236 -17.38 -16.13 20.16
C SER A 236 -17.32 -16.28 21.69
N GLY A 237 -16.58 -17.28 22.18
CA GLY A 237 -16.36 -17.61 23.58
C GLY A 237 -14.99 -17.19 24.13
N LEU A 238 -14.32 -16.19 23.52
CA LEU A 238 -13.09 -15.58 24.03
C LEU A 238 -13.33 -14.85 25.38
N ASP A 239 -13.63 -15.61 26.43
CA ASP A 239 -13.26 -15.26 27.80
C ASP A 239 -11.73 -15.26 27.91
N ASP A 240 -11.18 -14.60 28.94
CA ASP A 240 -9.74 -14.39 29.23
C ASP A 240 -8.80 -15.62 29.20
N LYS A 241 -9.29 -16.82 28.83
CA LYS A 241 -8.57 -18.11 28.88
C LYS A 241 -8.43 -18.85 27.54
N GLN A 242 -9.19 -18.52 26.49
CA GLN A 242 -8.95 -19.12 25.17
C GLN A 242 -7.95 -18.26 24.39
N SER A 243 -6.78 -18.85 24.13
CA SER A 243 -5.69 -18.21 23.39
C SER A 243 -6.06 -18.19 21.90
N ILE A 244 -5.80 -17.07 21.21
CA ILE A 244 -5.87 -16.99 19.75
C ILE A 244 -5.10 -18.13 19.07
N GLU A 245 -4.05 -18.65 19.71
CA GLU A 245 -3.26 -19.77 19.20
C GLU A 245 -4.13 -21.02 18.96
N GLN A 246 -5.15 -21.27 19.78
CA GLN A 246 -6.07 -22.41 19.60
C GLN A 246 -6.94 -22.23 18.35
N VAL A 247 -7.34 -21.00 18.05
CA VAL A 247 -8.10 -20.67 16.84
C VAL A 247 -7.22 -20.84 15.61
N LEU A 248 -5.98 -20.35 15.67
CA LEU A 248 -5.02 -20.50 14.57
C LEU A 248 -4.65 -21.97 14.35
N GLU A 249 -4.54 -22.77 15.41
CA GLU A 249 -4.32 -24.22 15.32
C GLU A 249 -5.51 -24.94 14.66
N ALA A 250 -6.75 -24.61 15.03
CA ALA A 250 -7.95 -25.14 14.38
C ALA A 250 -8.04 -24.73 12.89
N LEU A 251 -7.58 -23.52 12.55
CA LEU A 251 -7.47 -23.11 11.16
C LEU A 251 -6.39 -23.89 10.41
N ASP A 252 -5.24 -24.15 11.02
CA ASP A 252 -4.20 -25.00 10.41
C ASP A 252 -4.72 -26.42 10.13
N GLU A 253 -5.47 -27.02 11.07
CA GLU A 253 -6.16 -28.29 10.84
C GLU A 253 -7.16 -28.20 9.67
N SER A 254 -7.86 -27.08 9.55
CA SER A 254 -8.78 -26.84 8.43
C SER A 254 -8.05 -26.70 7.08
N LEU A 255 -6.82 -26.18 7.06
CA LEU A 255 -5.98 -26.13 5.85
C LEU A 255 -5.51 -27.51 5.41
N VAL A 256 -5.16 -28.38 6.37
CA VAL A 256 -4.87 -29.79 6.07
C VAL A 256 -6.09 -30.44 5.42
N SER A 257 -7.27 -30.22 5.98
CA SER A 257 -8.51 -30.74 5.38
C SER A 257 -8.79 -30.13 4.01
N LEU A 258 -8.48 -28.86 3.76
CA LEU A 258 -8.60 -28.25 2.43
C LEU A 258 -7.70 -28.94 1.40
N ALA A 259 -6.46 -29.26 1.78
CA ALA A 259 -5.54 -30.02 0.94
C ALA A 259 -6.06 -31.46 0.68
N GLU A 260 -6.59 -32.13 1.70
CA GLU A 260 -7.23 -33.45 1.52
C GLU A 260 -8.45 -33.37 0.59
N MET A 261 -9.27 -32.31 0.72
CA MET A 261 -10.39 -32.09 -0.19
C MET A 261 -9.88 -31.97 -1.63
N TYR A 262 -8.86 -31.14 -1.85
CA TYR A 262 -8.22 -30.93 -3.16
C TYR A 262 -7.67 -32.23 -3.76
N ASP A 263 -6.97 -33.04 -2.97
CA ASP A 263 -6.31 -34.26 -3.45
C ASP A 263 -7.28 -35.43 -3.69
N TYR A 264 -8.33 -35.57 -2.86
CA TYR A 264 -9.16 -36.77 -2.84
C TYR A 264 -10.62 -36.57 -3.30
N THR A 265 -11.24 -35.44 -2.94
CA THR A 265 -12.68 -35.24 -3.19
C THR A 265 -12.96 -34.38 -4.42
N ILE A 266 -12.13 -33.35 -4.69
CA ILE A 266 -12.24 -32.54 -5.91
C ILE A 266 -12.14 -33.37 -7.18
N PRO A 267 -11.26 -34.40 -7.29
CA PRO A 267 -11.21 -35.25 -8.47
C PRO A 267 -12.46 -36.11 -8.70
N ALA A 268 -13.38 -36.21 -7.74
CA ALA A 268 -14.68 -36.87 -7.92
C ALA A 268 -15.66 -36.03 -8.77
N PHE A 269 -15.42 -34.73 -8.89
CA PHE A 269 -16.24 -33.84 -9.71
C PHE A 269 -15.80 -33.87 -11.18
N PRO A 270 -16.73 -33.64 -12.12
CA PRO A 270 -16.34 -33.41 -13.51
C PRO A 270 -15.39 -32.21 -13.61
N PRO A 271 -14.24 -32.33 -14.32
CA PRO A 271 -13.18 -31.32 -14.32
C PRO A 271 -13.64 -29.98 -14.91
N GLU A 272 -14.58 -29.99 -15.85
CA GLU A 272 -15.16 -28.78 -16.46
C GLU A 272 -16.03 -27.98 -15.48
N TRP A 273 -16.36 -28.52 -14.30
CA TRP A 273 -17.07 -27.78 -13.27
C TRP A 273 -16.15 -26.90 -12.43
N ARG A 274 -14.84 -27.18 -12.41
CA ARG A 274 -13.83 -26.36 -11.70
C ARG A 274 -14.25 -26.00 -10.27
N VAL A 275 -14.79 -27.00 -9.57
CA VAL A 275 -15.48 -26.81 -8.28
C VAL A 275 -14.55 -26.24 -7.21
N PHE A 276 -13.26 -26.56 -7.28
CA PHE A 276 -12.29 -26.01 -6.34
C PHE A 276 -12.13 -24.50 -6.52
N GLU A 277 -11.87 -24.03 -7.73
CA GLU A 277 -11.60 -22.61 -7.99
C GLU A 277 -12.85 -21.74 -7.94
N ILE A 278 -14.03 -22.30 -8.24
CA ILE A 278 -15.29 -21.56 -8.32
C ILE A 278 -16.06 -21.59 -7.00
N VAL A 279 -15.94 -22.66 -6.21
CA VAL A 279 -16.77 -22.87 -5.01
C VAL A 279 -15.90 -23.07 -3.78
N VAL A 280 -15.13 -24.16 -3.69
CA VAL A 280 -14.49 -24.57 -2.43
C VAL A 280 -13.48 -23.54 -1.93
N ALA A 281 -12.54 -23.11 -2.78
CA ALA A 281 -11.51 -22.16 -2.37
C ALA A 281 -12.07 -20.75 -2.09
N PRO A 282 -12.95 -20.16 -2.93
CA PRO A 282 -13.59 -18.89 -2.61
C PRO A 282 -14.41 -18.93 -1.31
N THR A 283 -15.20 -20.00 -1.10
CA THR A 283 -16.00 -20.15 0.12
C THR A 283 -15.12 -20.32 1.36
N PHE A 284 -14.05 -21.12 1.26
CA PHE A 284 -13.10 -21.27 2.34
C PHE A 284 -12.42 -19.94 2.68
N HIS A 285 -11.96 -19.22 1.64
CA HIS A 285 -11.34 -17.91 1.78
C HIS A 285 -12.29 -16.88 2.41
N ALA A 286 -13.57 -16.88 2.04
CA ALA A 286 -14.58 -16.01 2.64
C ALA A 286 -14.74 -16.29 4.14
N GLY A 287 -14.79 -17.56 4.56
CA GLY A 287 -14.87 -17.91 5.98
C GLY A 287 -13.62 -17.51 6.78
N VAL A 288 -12.42 -17.62 6.18
CA VAL A 288 -11.18 -17.08 6.79
C VAL A 288 -11.27 -15.56 6.91
N CYS A 289 -11.76 -14.86 5.89
CA CYS A 289 -11.95 -13.40 5.94
C CYS A 289 -12.90 -13.00 7.07
N ASP A 290 -14.05 -13.67 7.19
CA ASP A 290 -15.03 -13.41 8.25
C ASP A 290 -14.44 -13.60 9.64
N LEU A 291 -13.63 -14.64 9.84
CA LEU A 291 -12.96 -14.89 11.11
C LEU A 291 -11.94 -13.80 11.45
N LEU A 292 -11.15 -13.36 10.47
CA LEU A 292 -10.20 -12.26 10.64
C LEU A 292 -10.90 -10.93 10.92
N VAL A 293 -12.07 -10.69 10.31
CA VAL A 293 -12.90 -9.50 10.62
C VAL A 293 -13.36 -9.56 12.08
N ARG A 294 -13.87 -10.69 12.56
CA ARG A 294 -14.26 -10.85 13.97
C ARG A 294 -13.10 -10.62 14.94
N LEU A 295 -11.89 -11.08 14.59
CA LEU A 295 -10.69 -10.79 15.38
C LEU A 295 -10.37 -9.29 15.40
N SER A 296 -10.54 -8.60 14.27
CA SER A 296 -10.29 -7.16 14.16
C SER A 296 -11.28 -6.31 14.96
N GLU A 297 -12.54 -6.74 15.05
CA GLU A 297 -13.61 -6.04 15.77
C GLU A 297 -13.61 -6.32 17.28
N SER A 298 -12.94 -7.38 17.72
CA SER A 298 -12.90 -7.76 19.13
C SER A 298 -12.10 -6.73 19.96
N PRO A 299 -12.69 -6.18 21.04
CA PRO A 299 -12.02 -5.18 21.87
C PRO A 299 -10.84 -5.75 22.68
N ASN A 300 -10.81 -7.07 22.88
CA ASN A 300 -9.81 -7.76 23.68
C ASN A 300 -8.58 -8.21 22.86
N THR A 301 -8.60 -8.03 21.53
CA THR A 301 -7.48 -8.42 20.67
C THR A 301 -6.22 -7.63 21.01
N SER A 302 -5.20 -8.32 21.52
CA SER A 302 -3.92 -7.73 21.88
C SER A 302 -3.03 -7.51 20.65
N ASN A 303 -1.94 -6.75 20.80
CA ASN A 303 -0.96 -6.58 19.72
C ASN A 303 -0.26 -7.90 19.37
N GLY A 304 -0.06 -8.79 20.36
CA GLY A 304 0.51 -10.12 20.13
C GLY A 304 -0.42 -10.97 19.27
N ASP A 305 -1.73 -10.91 19.53
CA ASP A 305 -2.75 -11.63 18.76
C ASP A 305 -2.79 -11.16 17.30
N MET A 306 -2.72 -9.84 17.07
CA MET A 306 -2.64 -9.26 15.72
C MET A 306 -1.41 -9.77 14.95
N VAL A 307 -0.24 -9.78 15.60
CA VAL A 307 1.01 -10.26 15.01
C VAL A 307 0.96 -11.76 14.74
N ALA A 308 0.36 -12.55 15.63
CA ALA A 308 0.16 -13.98 15.43
C ALA A 308 -0.75 -14.27 14.24
N ALA A 309 -1.86 -13.54 14.10
CA ALA A 309 -2.77 -13.67 12.96
C ALA A 309 -2.12 -13.27 11.63
N VAL A 310 -1.34 -12.18 11.60
CA VAL A 310 -0.56 -11.78 10.41
C VAL A 310 0.44 -12.88 10.04
N LYS A 311 1.18 -13.41 11.01
CA LYS A 311 2.14 -14.48 10.75
C LYS A 311 1.48 -15.75 10.24
N TRP A 312 0.34 -16.13 10.80
CA TRP A 312 -0.45 -17.26 10.32
C TRP A 312 -0.97 -17.03 8.89
N SER A 313 -1.37 -15.81 8.55
CA SER A 313 -1.85 -15.50 7.20
C SER A 313 -0.81 -15.76 6.10
N GLU A 314 0.49 -15.61 6.39
CA GLU A 314 1.55 -15.97 5.45
C GLU A 314 1.61 -17.49 5.21
N HIS A 315 1.39 -18.31 6.25
CA HIS A 315 1.27 -19.75 6.08
C HIS A 315 0.05 -20.11 5.22
N TYR A 316 -1.08 -19.42 5.46
CA TYR A 316 -2.28 -19.57 4.65
C TYR A 316 -2.05 -19.21 3.18
N PHE A 317 -1.35 -18.10 2.89
CA PHE A 317 -1.04 -17.67 1.53
C PHE A 317 -0.18 -18.69 0.78
N VAL A 318 0.86 -19.21 1.45
CA VAL A 318 1.70 -20.28 0.88
C VAL A 318 0.89 -21.55 0.64
N ALA A 319 -0.02 -21.91 1.56
CA ALA A 319 -0.89 -23.08 1.40
C ALA A 319 -1.80 -22.94 0.18
N ILE A 320 -2.49 -21.79 0.02
CA ILE A 320 -3.37 -21.53 -1.12
C ILE A 320 -2.59 -21.51 -2.44
N GLN A 321 -1.39 -20.90 -2.46
CA GLN A 321 -0.49 -20.93 -3.61
C GLN A 321 -0.05 -22.35 -3.99
N SER A 322 0.22 -23.21 -3.00
CA SER A 322 0.56 -24.61 -3.24
C SER A 322 -0.57 -25.44 -3.88
N LEU A 323 -1.83 -24.98 -3.71
CA LEU A 323 -3.02 -25.57 -4.34
C LEU A 323 -3.32 -24.97 -5.73
N GLY A 324 -2.46 -24.10 -6.25
CA GLY A 324 -2.54 -23.53 -7.59
C GLY A 324 -3.40 -22.27 -7.70
N LEU A 325 -3.66 -21.58 -6.58
CA LEU A 325 -4.39 -20.31 -6.54
C LEU A 325 -3.53 -19.21 -5.94
N ASP A 326 -3.58 -18.00 -6.48
CA ASP A 326 -2.87 -16.86 -5.91
C ASP A 326 -3.80 -15.96 -5.07
N ILE A 327 -3.22 -15.25 -4.10
CA ILE A 327 -3.88 -14.20 -3.32
C ILE A 327 -3.24 -12.85 -3.67
N GLU A 328 -4.07 -11.85 -3.89
CA GLU A 328 -3.63 -10.48 -4.16
C GLU A 328 -2.88 -9.93 -2.92
N THR A 329 -1.58 -9.68 -3.05
CA THR A 329 -0.71 -9.19 -1.94
C THR A 329 0.06 -7.92 -2.30
N THR A 330 -0.06 -7.46 -3.55
CA THR A 330 0.64 -6.27 -4.04
C THR A 330 -0.16 -5.00 -3.80
N ASP A 331 0.48 -4.01 -3.18
CA ASP A 331 -0.01 -2.63 -3.02
C ASP A 331 -0.03 -1.83 -4.34
N GLU A 332 0.40 -2.45 -5.44
CA GLU A 332 0.47 -1.82 -6.75
C GLU A 332 -0.95 -1.67 -7.29
N ARG A 333 -1.42 -0.42 -7.43
CA ARG A 333 -2.56 -0.13 -8.31
C ARG A 333 -2.27 -0.85 -9.62
N PRO A 334 -3.22 -1.61 -10.20
CA PRO A 334 -2.98 -2.26 -11.47
C PRO A 334 -2.55 -1.17 -12.44
N ASN A 335 -1.30 -1.22 -12.88
CA ASN A 335 -0.87 -0.38 -13.99
C ASN A 335 -1.81 -0.72 -15.14
N GLU A 336 -2.49 0.30 -15.68
CA GLU A 336 -3.32 0.19 -16.90
C GLU A 336 -2.49 -0.13 -18.16
N SER A 337 -1.31 -0.72 -18.00
CA SER A 337 -0.46 -1.22 -19.08
C SER A 337 -0.44 -2.75 -19.08
N PHE A 338 -1.61 -3.35 -19.26
CA PHE A 338 -1.70 -4.67 -19.89
C PHE A 338 -1.62 -4.46 -21.41
N GLU A 339 -0.44 -4.11 -21.91
CA GLU A 339 -0.12 -4.23 -23.33
C GLU A 339 0.92 -5.33 -23.49
N ASN A 340 0.47 -6.45 -24.06
CA ASN A 340 1.23 -7.49 -24.75
C ASN A 340 2.12 -8.41 -23.90
N ASP A 341 1.51 -9.42 -23.30
CA ASP A 341 2.13 -10.75 -23.17
C ASP A 341 1.12 -11.80 -23.70
N GLU A 342 1.04 -11.93 -25.03
CA GLU A 342 0.17 -12.90 -25.73
C GLU A 342 0.69 -14.37 -25.65
N ASP A 343 1.74 -14.66 -24.88
CA ASP A 343 2.44 -15.96 -24.95
C ASP A 343 2.37 -16.85 -23.69
N ASN A 344 1.46 -16.57 -22.74
CA ASN A 344 1.18 -17.50 -21.64
C ASN A 344 -0.32 -17.88 -21.61
N THR A 345 -0.69 -18.79 -22.50
CA THR A 345 -1.99 -19.47 -22.51
C THR A 345 -1.99 -20.61 -21.48
N GLU A 346 -2.21 -20.28 -20.22
CA GLU A 346 -2.74 -21.23 -19.24
C GLU A 346 -3.86 -20.55 -18.45
N SER A 347 -4.95 -21.30 -18.20
CA SER A 347 -6.22 -20.82 -17.68
C SER A 347 -6.11 -20.34 -16.21
N THR A 348 -5.51 -19.17 -15.94
CA THR A 348 -5.39 -18.64 -14.58
C THR A 348 -6.73 -18.06 -14.13
N SER A 349 -7.36 -18.68 -13.14
CA SER A 349 -8.44 -18.04 -12.37
C SER A 349 -7.97 -16.67 -11.84
N PRO A 350 -8.86 -15.68 -11.70
CA PRO A 350 -8.49 -14.44 -11.02
C PRO A 350 -8.00 -14.75 -9.60
N PRO A 351 -7.00 -14.01 -9.09
CA PRO A 351 -6.49 -14.23 -7.75
C PRO A 351 -7.61 -13.96 -6.72
N LEU A 352 -7.53 -14.67 -5.59
CA LEU A 352 -8.38 -14.37 -4.44
C LEU A 352 -8.00 -13.00 -3.86
N PRO A 353 -8.97 -12.22 -3.36
CA PRO A 353 -8.70 -10.90 -2.81
C PRO A 353 -7.84 -10.97 -1.55
N PHE A 354 -7.15 -9.88 -1.22
CA PHE A 354 -6.50 -9.78 0.08
C PHE A 354 -7.54 -9.80 1.21
N PRO A 355 -7.35 -10.55 2.31
CA PRO A 355 -8.33 -10.63 3.38
C PRO A 355 -8.60 -9.26 4.05
N VAL A 356 -9.84 -8.77 3.97
CA VAL A 356 -10.23 -7.46 4.53
C VAL A 356 -10.09 -7.40 6.06
N GLY A 357 -10.31 -8.52 6.75
CA GLY A 357 -10.06 -8.61 8.19
C GLY A 357 -8.58 -8.40 8.54
N LEU A 358 -7.67 -8.89 7.68
CA LEU A 358 -6.23 -8.74 7.86
C LEU A 358 -5.79 -7.29 7.68
N SER A 359 -6.28 -6.59 6.65
CA SER A 359 -5.97 -5.15 6.48
C SER A 359 -6.44 -4.33 7.68
N THR A 360 -7.63 -4.63 8.21
CA THR A 360 -8.18 -3.97 9.41
C THR A 360 -7.32 -4.23 10.66
N LEU A 361 -6.83 -5.46 10.85
CA LEU A 361 -5.90 -5.80 11.94
C LEU A 361 -4.57 -5.03 11.81
N ILE A 362 -4.01 -5.01 10.61
CA ILE A 362 -2.75 -4.31 10.31
C ILE A 362 -2.89 -2.81 10.60
N ASP A 363 -3.98 -2.19 10.17
CA ASP A 363 -4.23 -0.77 10.41
C ASP A 363 -4.45 -0.46 11.90
N THR A 364 -5.17 -1.34 12.61
CA THR A 364 -5.37 -1.21 14.06
C THR A 364 -4.06 -1.32 14.82
N TYR A 365 -3.21 -2.30 14.47
CA TYR A 365 -1.87 -2.42 15.04
C TYR A 365 -1.03 -1.17 14.78
N CYS A 366 -1.04 -0.68 13.54
CA CYS A 366 -0.31 0.53 13.14
C CYS A 366 -0.77 1.77 13.91
N GLU A 367 -2.06 1.92 14.19
CA GLU A 367 -2.59 3.01 15.02
C GLU A 367 -2.13 2.89 16.48
N ARG A 368 -2.17 1.67 17.05
CA ARG A 368 -1.66 1.44 18.43
C ARG A 368 -0.16 1.70 18.54
N MET A 369 0.62 1.27 17.54
CA MET A 369 2.05 1.57 17.44
C MET A 369 2.29 3.09 17.37
N ARG A 370 1.53 3.79 16.51
CA ARG A 370 1.60 5.25 16.38
C ARG A 370 1.30 5.96 17.69
N SER A 371 0.24 5.57 18.39
CA SER A 371 -0.14 6.13 19.69
C SER A 371 0.97 5.94 20.73
N THR A 372 1.44 4.71 20.88
CA THR A 372 2.49 4.33 21.84
C THR A 372 3.78 5.12 21.62
N VAL A 373 4.27 5.16 20.36
CA VAL A 373 5.51 5.87 20.04
C VAL A 373 5.34 7.38 20.18
N THR A 374 4.16 7.92 19.91
CA THR A 374 3.89 9.36 20.10
C THR A 374 3.97 9.73 21.58
N GLU A 375 3.43 8.90 22.47
CA GLU A 375 3.58 9.08 23.92
C GLU A 375 5.04 9.00 24.37
N TRP A 376 5.78 7.98 23.90
CA TRP A 376 7.22 7.87 24.16
C TRP A 376 7.99 9.09 23.67
N THR A 377 7.66 9.59 22.48
CA THR A 377 8.26 10.80 21.90
C THR A 377 8.06 12.02 22.80
N ALA A 378 6.82 12.22 23.29
CA ALA A 378 6.51 13.32 24.21
C ALA A 378 7.29 13.21 25.52
N ASN A 379 7.38 12.00 26.10
CA ASN A 379 8.12 11.75 27.33
C ASN A 379 9.64 11.97 27.14
N LEU A 380 10.20 11.45 26.06
CA LEU A 380 11.62 11.60 25.70
C LEU A 380 11.99 13.07 25.45
N TYR A 381 11.09 13.85 24.85
CA TYR A 381 11.25 15.30 24.69
C TYR A 381 11.34 16.03 26.03
N GLN A 382 10.46 15.71 26.99
CA GLN A 382 10.54 16.30 28.34
C GLN A 382 11.85 15.92 29.06
N VAL A 383 12.27 14.66 28.93
CA VAL A 383 13.57 14.20 29.47
C VAL A 383 14.72 14.98 28.85
N ALA A 384 14.73 15.16 27.52
CA ALA A 384 15.77 15.91 26.81
C ALA A 384 15.82 17.39 27.21
N LYS A 385 14.67 18.00 27.51
CA LYS A 385 14.58 19.40 27.95
C LYS A 385 15.06 19.62 29.39
N SER A 386 14.96 18.58 30.23
CA SER A 386 15.30 18.64 31.65
C SER A 386 16.77 18.33 31.95
N ARG A 387 17.48 17.65 31.03
CA ARG A 387 18.85 17.16 31.24
C ARG A 387 19.81 17.83 30.27
N PRO A 388 20.98 18.30 30.72
CA PRO A 388 21.99 18.82 29.81
C PRO A 388 22.56 17.70 28.93
N PRO A 389 23.13 18.04 27.75
CA PRO A 389 23.88 17.09 26.94
C PRO A 389 25.00 16.42 27.72
N LYS A 390 25.31 15.18 27.36
CA LYS A 390 26.37 14.38 27.99
C LYS A 390 27.56 14.26 27.06
N PRO A 391 28.81 14.29 27.57
CA PRO A 391 29.96 13.85 26.80
C PRO A 391 29.90 12.32 26.63
N ASP A 392 30.38 11.82 25.49
CA ASP A 392 30.71 10.42 25.31
C ASP A 392 32.11 10.10 25.86
N GLY A 393 32.59 8.87 25.64
CA GLY A 393 33.92 8.43 26.08
C GLY A 393 35.09 9.19 25.45
N HIS A 394 34.84 10.03 24.44
CA HIS A 394 35.80 10.87 23.74
C HIS A 394 35.51 12.37 23.92
N GLY A 395 34.61 12.75 24.85
CA GLY A 395 34.25 14.13 25.12
C GLY A 395 33.20 14.73 24.17
N LYS A 396 32.64 13.95 23.24
CA LYS A 396 31.68 14.45 22.25
C LYS A 396 30.30 14.58 22.85
N LEU A 397 29.66 15.73 22.69
CA LEU A 397 28.37 16.01 23.30
C LEU A 397 27.23 15.34 22.54
N TRP A 398 26.27 14.77 23.26
CA TRP A 398 25.09 14.12 22.70
C TRP A 398 23.90 14.11 23.66
N THR A 399 22.70 13.88 23.10
CA THR A 399 21.45 13.77 23.84
C THR A 399 20.99 12.32 23.96
N SER A 400 20.79 11.83 25.19
CA SER A 400 20.44 10.41 25.40
C SER A 400 19.07 10.00 24.88
N SER A 401 18.10 10.92 24.89
CA SER A 401 16.74 10.65 24.42
C SER A 401 16.69 10.26 22.94
N ASP A 402 17.58 10.81 22.12
CA ASP A 402 17.61 10.53 20.68
C ASP A 402 17.99 9.07 20.41
N LEU A 403 18.94 8.52 21.16
CA LEU A 403 19.33 7.11 21.04
C LEU A 403 18.21 6.18 21.53
N GLU A 404 17.56 6.53 22.64
CA GLU A 404 16.47 5.71 23.19
C GLU A 404 15.26 5.68 22.25
N PHE A 405 14.91 6.80 21.60
CA PHE A 405 13.85 6.83 20.59
C PHE A 405 14.13 5.83 19.46
N PHE A 406 15.34 5.85 18.90
CA PHE A 406 15.70 4.92 17.83
C PHE A 406 15.79 3.47 18.31
N ARG A 407 16.16 3.22 19.56
CA ARG A 407 16.11 1.88 20.16
C ARG A 407 14.67 1.35 20.18
N LEU A 408 13.75 2.14 20.72
CA LEU A 408 12.34 1.79 20.86
C LEU A 408 11.64 1.59 19.52
N ILE A 409 11.87 2.47 18.54
CA ILE A 409 11.24 2.31 17.22
C ILE A 409 11.82 1.11 16.44
N THR A 410 13.10 0.81 16.62
CA THR A 410 13.72 -0.38 16.03
C THR A 410 13.15 -1.65 16.64
N GLU A 411 12.90 -1.66 17.95
CA GLU A 411 12.24 -2.77 18.64
C GLU A 411 10.82 -2.99 18.12
N GLN A 412 10.04 -1.93 17.92
CA GLN A 412 8.71 -2.03 17.29
C GLN A 412 8.77 -2.56 15.86
N MET A 413 9.77 -2.14 15.08
CA MET A 413 9.96 -2.61 13.71
C MET A 413 10.41 -4.08 13.65
N SER A 414 11.21 -4.54 14.63
CA SER A 414 11.65 -5.95 14.73
C SER A 414 10.46 -6.90 14.75
N VAL A 415 9.46 -6.59 15.59
CA VAL A 415 8.20 -7.36 15.70
C VAL A 415 7.52 -7.50 14.34
N ALA A 416 7.44 -6.41 13.57
CA ALA A 416 6.86 -6.46 12.23
C ALA A 416 7.71 -7.28 11.25
N THR A 417 9.04 -7.14 11.26
CA THR A 417 9.93 -7.92 10.38
C THR A 417 9.94 -9.42 10.66
N GLU A 418 9.71 -9.82 11.92
CA GLU A 418 9.64 -11.23 12.32
C GLU A 418 8.40 -11.95 11.79
N THR A 419 7.37 -11.23 11.35
CA THR A 419 6.18 -11.83 10.73
C THR A 419 6.43 -12.36 9.32
N GLN A 420 7.50 -11.88 8.65
CA GLN A 420 7.79 -12.14 7.23
C GLN A 420 6.72 -11.64 6.25
N SER A 421 5.67 -10.96 6.73
CA SER A 421 4.63 -10.40 5.89
C SER A 421 5.08 -9.09 5.24
N HIS A 422 5.25 -9.10 3.92
CA HIS A 422 5.68 -7.91 3.17
C HIS A 422 4.70 -6.75 3.31
N VAL A 423 3.38 -7.03 3.31
CA VAL A 423 2.32 -6.02 3.47
C VAL A 423 2.42 -5.38 4.86
N PHE A 424 2.53 -6.20 5.90
CA PHE A 424 2.62 -5.71 7.28
C PHE A 424 3.89 -4.90 7.54
N VAL A 425 5.03 -5.41 7.06
CA VAL A 425 6.34 -4.73 7.16
C VAL A 425 6.31 -3.38 6.47
N ARG A 426 5.75 -3.30 5.26
CA ARG A 426 5.65 -2.03 4.51
C ARG A 426 4.75 -1.03 5.21
N GLN A 427 3.60 -1.45 5.73
CA GLN A 427 2.68 -0.55 6.44
C GLN A 427 3.31 -0.04 7.75
N CYS A 428 3.90 -0.93 8.55
CA CYS A 428 4.64 -0.52 9.75
C CYS A 428 5.84 0.39 9.43
N GLY A 429 6.52 0.13 8.30
CA GLY A 429 7.62 0.94 7.79
C GLY A 429 7.19 2.38 7.45
N ARG A 430 6.06 2.55 6.76
CA ARG A 430 5.46 3.89 6.49
C ARG A 430 5.16 4.64 7.79
N VAL A 431 4.54 3.97 8.76
CA VAL A 431 4.25 4.58 10.07
C VAL A 431 5.54 4.96 10.80
N THR A 432 6.54 4.09 10.78
CA THR A 432 7.86 4.33 11.36
C THR A 432 8.55 5.54 10.74
N GLY A 433 8.57 5.64 9.41
CA GLY A 433 9.12 6.80 8.70
C GLY A 433 8.43 8.11 9.15
N ASN A 434 7.10 8.11 9.21
CA ASN A 434 6.33 9.27 9.70
C ASN A 434 6.65 9.64 11.16
N LEU A 435 6.76 8.65 12.04
CA LEU A 435 7.11 8.85 13.44
C LEU A 435 8.51 9.43 13.60
N ILE A 436 9.48 8.98 12.79
CA ILE A 436 10.83 9.54 12.77
C ILE A 436 10.82 11.00 12.29
N VAL A 437 10.01 11.35 11.28
CA VAL A 437 9.84 12.76 10.86
C VAL A 437 9.26 13.61 11.98
N LYS A 438 8.22 13.11 12.68
CA LYS A 438 7.65 13.80 13.85
C LYS A 438 8.69 13.96 14.96
N TYR A 439 9.51 12.95 15.21
CA TYR A 439 10.61 13.04 16.17
C TYR A 439 11.63 14.10 15.76
N ALA A 440 12.00 14.18 14.49
CA ALA A 440 12.90 15.22 13.98
C ALA A 440 12.35 16.64 14.23
N ALA A 441 11.03 16.83 14.18
CA ALA A 441 10.40 18.09 14.56
C ALA A 441 10.58 18.41 16.05
N THR A 442 10.52 17.41 16.95
CA THR A 442 10.81 17.61 18.38
C THR A 442 12.29 17.96 18.64
N VAL A 443 13.21 17.37 17.86
CA VAL A 443 14.64 17.72 17.90
C VAL A 443 14.84 19.18 17.47
N ALA A 444 14.16 19.62 16.42
CA ALA A 444 14.22 21.02 15.99
C ALA A 444 13.59 21.98 17.00
N GLU A 445 12.46 21.62 17.61
CA GLU A 445 11.82 22.43 18.66
C GLU A 445 12.76 22.61 19.87
N ARG A 446 13.44 21.53 20.28
CA ARG A 446 14.47 21.57 21.34
C ARG A 446 15.60 22.57 21.03
N LEU A 447 15.95 22.70 19.75
CA LEU A 447 16.96 23.64 19.25
C LEU A 447 16.39 25.03 18.95
N GLY A 448 15.08 25.27 19.11
CA GLY A 448 14.43 26.52 18.71
C GLY A 448 14.38 26.74 17.19
N VAL A 449 14.56 25.68 16.40
CA VAL A 449 14.54 25.70 14.93
C VAL A 449 13.11 25.51 14.45
N LYS A 450 12.64 26.40 13.58
CA LYS A 450 11.35 26.23 12.88
C LYS A 450 11.57 25.44 11.59
N ILE A 451 11.16 24.17 11.58
CA ILE A 451 11.04 23.40 10.34
C ILE A 451 9.74 23.83 9.66
N ALA A 452 9.83 24.59 8.56
CA ALA A 452 8.66 24.83 7.73
C ALA A 452 8.32 23.54 6.94
N PRO A 453 7.04 23.14 6.83
CA PRO A 453 6.66 22.13 5.85
C PRO A 453 6.82 22.78 4.45
N VAL A 454 7.63 22.18 3.58
CA VAL A 454 7.99 22.66 2.21
C VAL A 454 9.07 23.76 2.21
N PRO A 455 10.05 23.74 1.25
CA PRO A 455 11.03 24.81 1.11
C PRO A 455 10.34 26.10 0.67
N ALA A 456 9.85 26.88 1.63
CA ALA A 456 9.60 28.28 1.40
C ALA A 456 10.94 28.92 1.04
N ARG A 457 11.07 29.33 -0.23
CA ARG A 457 12.08 30.30 -0.64
C ARG A 457 12.01 31.46 0.34
N THR A 458 13.15 31.73 0.97
CA THR A 458 13.47 32.82 1.92
C THR A 458 12.98 32.66 3.37
N PRO A 459 13.90 32.51 4.34
CA PRO A 459 13.62 32.91 5.71
C PRO A 459 13.69 34.44 5.80
N SER A 460 12.53 35.10 5.85
CA SER A 460 12.46 36.52 6.25
C SER A 460 12.71 36.64 7.75
N ARG A 461 13.91 37.09 8.14
CA ARG A 461 14.16 37.69 9.46
C ARG A 461 13.48 39.07 9.46
N GLY A 462 12.19 39.09 9.79
CA GLY A 462 11.37 40.30 9.69
C GLY A 462 10.03 40.17 10.38
N ALA A 463 10.02 39.63 11.60
CA ALA A 463 8.86 39.66 12.48
C ALA A 463 9.31 39.77 13.94
N HIS A 464 9.88 40.91 14.31
CA HIS A 464 9.77 41.40 15.69
C HIS A 464 8.41 42.09 15.83
N GLY A 465 7.35 41.30 15.85
CA GLY A 465 6.10 41.70 16.50
C GLY A 465 6.20 41.34 17.98
N PRO A 466 5.58 42.11 18.90
CA PRO A 466 5.55 41.77 20.31
C PRO A 466 4.58 40.61 20.51
N ALA A 467 4.99 39.40 20.15
CA ALA A 467 4.37 38.17 20.60
C ALA A 467 5.17 37.69 21.82
N PHE A 468 4.54 37.76 22.99
CA PHE A 468 4.99 37.14 24.23
C PHE A 468 5.22 35.64 24.01
N HIS A 469 6.43 35.26 23.61
CA HIS A 469 7.00 33.96 23.91
C HIS A 469 8.38 34.25 24.47
N GLU A 470 8.62 33.86 25.72
CA GLU A 470 9.94 33.85 26.33
C GLU A 470 10.93 33.28 25.32
N HIS A 471 11.83 34.11 24.79
CA HIS A 471 12.96 33.64 24.00
C HIS A 471 13.85 32.85 24.95
N ARG A 472 13.53 31.57 25.14
CA ARG A 472 14.35 30.66 25.93
C ARG A 472 15.66 30.52 25.17
N GLU A 473 16.69 31.13 25.73
CA GLU A 473 18.02 31.05 25.21
C GLU A 473 18.49 29.58 25.22
N VAL A 474 18.76 29.02 24.04
CA VAL A 474 19.24 27.63 23.92
C VAL A 474 20.73 27.60 24.31
N PRO A 475 21.14 26.80 25.30
CA PRO A 475 22.55 26.69 25.71
C PRO A 475 23.46 26.25 24.56
N PHE A 476 24.70 26.73 24.53
CA PHE A 476 25.64 26.46 23.45
C PHE A 476 25.94 24.96 23.31
N GLU A 477 26.13 24.27 24.41
CA GLU A 477 26.34 22.81 24.50
C GLU A 477 25.17 22.04 23.89
N THR A 478 23.94 22.56 24.03
CA THR A 478 22.73 21.94 23.46
C THR A 478 22.71 22.08 21.93
N ILE A 479 23.18 23.21 21.41
CA ILE A 479 23.31 23.43 19.97
C ILE A 479 24.38 22.48 19.40
N VAL A 480 25.54 22.40 20.07
CA VAL A 480 26.66 21.51 19.69
C VAL A 480 26.23 20.04 19.68
N ALA A 481 25.56 19.58 20.74
CA ALA A 481 24.98 18.24 20.79
C ALA A 481 23.98 18.02 19.66
N GLY A 482 23.12 19.01 19.37
CA GLY A 482 22.15 18.95 18.26
C GLY A 482 22.80 18.72 16.89
N VAL A 483 24.01 19.23 16.64
CA VAL A 483 24.72 18.97 15.38
C VAL A 483 25.18 17.52 15.31
N ASN A 484 25.78 16.97 16.39
CA ASN A 484 26.16 15.56 16.46
C ASN A 484 24.92 14.64 16.34
N ASP A 485 23.88 14.95 17.10
CA ASP A 485 22.67 14.16 17.21
C ASP A 485 21.90 14.12 15.89
N SER A 486 21.74 15.25 15.19
CA SER A 486 21.06 15.28 13.88
C SER A 486 21.74 14.38 12.83
N ARG A 487 23.07 14.33 12.81
CA ARG A 487 23.83 13.40 11.95
C ARG A 487 23.66 11.95 12.40
N ARG A 488 23.71 11.70 13.71
CA ARG A 488 23.49 10.36 14.28
C ARG A 488 22.09 9.83 14.00
N CYS A 489 21.06 10.66 14.17
CA CYS A 489 19.67 10.32 13.88
C CYS A 489 19.47 9.96 12.40
N GLN A 490 20.17 10.64 11.49
CA GLN A 490 20.18 10.25 10.07
C GLN A 490 20.79 8.86 9.86
N THR A 491 21.93 8.56 10.48
CA THR A 491 22.55 7.22 10.41
C THR A 491 21.64 6.14 11.01
N LEU A 492 20.99 6.42 12.14
CA LEU A 492 20.06 5.48 12.77
C LEU A 492 18.81 5.27 11.90
N SER A 493 18.28 6.33 11.29
CA SER A 493 17.17 6.23 10.32
C SER A 493 17.53 5.36 9.12
N ALA A 494 18.74 5.50 8.59
CA ALA A 494 19.24 4.67 7.50
C ALA A 494 19.38 3.18 7.91
N ARG A 495 19.72 2.90 9.17
CA ARG A 495 19.75 1.52 9.71
C ARG A 495 18.35 0.92 9.81
N VAL A 496 17.35 1.70 10.23
CA VAL A 496 15.94 1.26 10.24
C VAL A 496 15.47 0.97 8.82
N LEU A 497 15.74 1.85 7.85
CA LEU A 497 15.42 1.59 6.43
C LEU A 497 16.08 0.31 5.93
N LYS A 498 17.35 0.08 6.28
CA LYS A 498 18.07 -1.12 5.88
C LYS A 498 17.40 -2.39 6.43
N MET A 499 17.02 -2.39 7.70
CA MET A 499 16.28 -3.51 8.34
C MET A 499 14.96 -3.79 7.60
N ILE A 500 14.18 -2.74 7.29
CA ILE A 500 12.93 -2.86 6.54
C ILE A 500 13.19 -3.44 5.15
N SER A 501 14.18 -2.90 4.44
CA SER A 501 14.56 -3.33 3.09
C SER A 501 14.98 -4.81 3.06
N GLU A 502 15.82 -5.23 4.01
CA GLU A 502 16.23 -6.63 4.13
C GLU A 502 15.04 -7.57 4.38
N ALA A 503 14.08 -7.16 5.22
CA ALA A 503 12.86 -7.93 5.47
C ALA A 503 11.92 -8.00 4.25
N LEU A 504 11.98 -7.02 3.35
CA LEU A 504 11.22 -6.99 2.08
C LEU A 504 11.97 -7.67 0.92
N GLY A 505 13.06 -8.39 1.19
CA GLY A 505 13.83 -9.12 0.17
C GLY A 505 14.83 -8.27 -0.62
N GLY A 506 15.11 -7.02 -0.20
CA GLY A 506 16.11 -6.16 -0.83
C GLY A 506 15.67 -4.71 -0.95
N LYS A 507 16.03 -4.05 -2.06
CA LYS A 507 15.71 -2.63 -2.23
C LYS A 507 14.21 -2.46 -2.57
N ASP A 508 13.45 -1.89 -1.64
CA ASP A 508 12.07 -1.48 -1.85
C ASP A 508 12.02 0.03 -2.19
N ASN A 509 11.45 0.38 -3.36
CA ASN A 509 11.42 1.77 -3.84
C ASN A 509 10.48 2.64 -3.01
N VAL A 510 9.33 2.10 -2.59
CA VAL A 510 8.36 2.82 -1.76
C VAL A 510 8.99 3.24 -0.44
N MET A 511 9.70 2.32 0.22
CA MET A 511 10.38 2.62 1.47
C MET A 511 11.60 3.50 1.31
N SER A 512 12.31 3.38 0.19
CA SER A 512 13.40 4.29 -0.15
C SER A 512 12.92 5.74 -0.24
N ASP A 513 11.79 5.98 -0.91
CA ASP A 513 11.23 7.32 -1.09
C ASP A 513 10.73 7.92 0.23
N GLU A 514 10.04 7.12 1.06
CA GLU A 514 9.58 7.54 2.39
C GLU A 514 10.74 7.98 3.30
N PHE A 515 11.83 7.23 3.33
CA PHE A 515 13.01 7.56 4.13
C PHE A 515 13.91 8.63 3.50
N GLU A 516 13.76 8.92 2.21
CA GLU A 516 14.39 10.09 1.59
C GLU A 516 13.85 11.39 2.22
N HIS A 517 12.54 11.42 2.52
CA HIS A 517 11.94 12.55 3.24
C HIS A 517 12.52 12.71 4.65
N VAL A 518 12.64 11.62 5.42
CA VAL A 518 13.30 11.61 6.74
C VAL A 518 14.71 12.22 6.65
N THR A 519 15.48 11.79 5.65
CA THR A 519 16.86 12.25 5.41
C THR A 519 16.90 13.76 5.14
N LYS A 520 15.98 14.28 4.31
CA LYS A 520 15.86 15.71 3.99
C LYS A 520 15.54 16.55 5.24
N VAL A 521 14.66 16.06 6.11
CA VAL A 521 14.29 16.76 7.35
C VAL A 521 15.49 16.86 8.30
N PHE A 522 16.18 15.75 8.58
CA PHE A 522 17.37 15.79 9.44
C PHE A 522 18.51 16.63 8.85
N ASN A 523 18.72 16.61 7.53
CA ASN A 523 19.69 17.50 6.87
C ASN A 523 19.37 18.98 7.10
N THR A 524 18.08 19.34 7.12
CA THR A 524 17.63 20.71 7.39
C THR A 524 17.92 21.10 8.84
N VAL A 525 17.58 20.23 9.80
CA VAL A 525 17.90 20.44 11.23
C VAL A 525 19.40 20.56 11.44
N HIS A 526 20.18 19.66 10.84
CA HIS A 526 21.64 19.66 10.91
C HIS A 526 22.24 20.96 10.35
N ALA A 527 21.80 21.40 9.18
CA ALA A 527 22.28 22.64 8.57
C ALA A 527 21.98 23.87 9.43
N GLU A 528 20.78 23.98 10.01
CA GLU A 528 20.45 25.12 10.86
C GLU A 528 21.19 25.08 12.21
N ALA A 529 21.32 23.90 12.82
CA ALA A 529 22.11 23.74 14.04
C ALA A 529 23.57 24.18 13.85
N ARG A 530 24.21 23.84 12.71
CA ARG A 530 25.55 24.34 12.36
C ARG A 530 25.58 25.87 12.28
N ARG A 531 24.60 26.49 11.61
CA ARG A 531 24.51 27.96 11.53
C ARG A 531 24.29 28.61 12.89
N MET A 532 23.57 27.94 13.80
CA MET A 532 23.37 28.44 15.15
C MET A 532 24.66 28.50 15.95
N ILE A 533 25.55 27.50 15.82
CA ILE A 533 26.90 27.57 16.41
C ILE A 533 27.60 28.82 15.90
N SER A 534 27.64 29.02 14.58
CA SER A 534 28.30 30.18 13.99
C SER A 534 27.73 31.52 14.49
N ARG A 535 26.40 31.64 14.59
CA ARG A 535 25.75 32.84 15.17
C ARG A 535 26.14 33.05 16.62
N ARG A 536 26.20 32.00 17.44
CA ARG A 536 26.58 32.13 18.85
C ARG A 536 28.01 32.63 19.03
N VAL A 537 28.94 32.12 18.23
CA VAL A 537 30.33 32.59 18.23
C VAL A 537 30.40 34.07 17.80
N LEU A 538 29.68 34.44 16.73
CA LEU A 538 29.75 35.80 16.19
C LEU A 538 28.93 36.82 16.98
N ASP A 539 27.90 36.41 17.71
CA ASP A 539 27.08 37.28 18.57
C ASP A 539 27.69 37.42 20.00
N ASP A 540 28.91 36.90 20.22
CA ASP A 540 29.59 36.93 21.51
C ASP A 540 29.65 38.38 22.07
N PRO A 541 29.23 38.61 23.34
CA PRO A 541 29.25 39.92 23.96
C PRO A 541 30.60 40.63 23.88
N GLY A 542 31.71 39.89 24.00
CA GLY A 542 33.07 40.42 23.89
C GLY A 542 33.44 40.88 22.48
N LEU A 543 32.84 40.28 21.44
CA LEU A 543 33.06 40.70 20.04
C LEU A 543 32.17 41.86 19.62
N ASN A 544 31.01 42.08 20.27
CA ASN A 544 30.06 43.12 19.88
C ASN A 544 30.66 44.53 19.86
N GLU A 545 31.50 44.87 20.84
CA GLU A 545 32.17 46.17 20.88
C GLU A 545 33.17 46.32 19.72
N VAL A 546 34.00 45.30 19.48
CA VAL A 546 34.98 45.26 18.38
C VAL A 546 34.27 45.36 17.03
N MET A 547 33.17 44.63 16.84
CA MET A 547 32.38 44.64 15.61
C MET A 547 31.76 45.99 15.31
N ASN A 548 31.23 46.71 16.29
CA ASN A 548 30.56 48.01 16.09
C ASN A 548 31.50 49.11 15.58
N THR A 549 32.79 48.98 15.87
CA THR A 549 33.82 49.94 15.50
C THR A 549 34.90 49.36 14.59
N PHE A 550 34.72 48.15 14.05
CA PHE A 550 35.75 47.38 13.35
C PHE A 550 36.48 48.21 12.28
N TYR A 551 35.77 48.74 11.28
CA TYR A 551 36.37 49.58 10.23
C TYR A 551 36.22 51.09 10.50
N ARG A 552 35.88 51.50 11.73
CA ARG A 552 35.75 52.92 12.08
C ARG A 552 37.08 53.51 12.53
N GLY A 553 37.38 54.71 12.05
CA GLY A 553 38.51 55.51 12.52
C GLY A 553 39.58 55.76 11.45
N GLY A 554 40.68 56.40 11.87
CA GLY A 554 41.82 56.75 11.01
C GLY A 554 42.96 55.73 11.11
N ALA A 555 44.17 56.16 10.74
CA ALA A 555 45.37 55.33 10.75
C ALA A 555 45.77 54.79 12.13
N ASP A 556 45.29 55.39 13.22
CA ASP A 556 45.53 54.96 14.60
C ASP A 556 44.38 54.12 15.18
N SER A 557 43.42 53.69 14.35
CA SER A 557 42.33 52.82 14.80
C SER A 557 42.84 51.41 15.15
N LEU A 558 42.13 50.72 16.04
CA LEU A 558 42.46 49.35 16.47
C LEU A 558 42.48 48.36 15.30
N TRP A 559 41.72 48.61 14.23
CA TRP A 559 41.80 47.81 13.01
C TRP A 559 43.04 48.14 12.19
N ALA A 560 43.38 49.42 12.02
CA ALA A 560 44.59 49.82 11.29
C ALA A 560 45.86 49.26 11.92
N THR A 561 45.91 49.12 13.25
CA THR A 561 47.03 48.48 13.98
C THR A 561 46.98 46.95 13.96
N GLY A 562 45.86 46.33 13.55
CA GLY A 562 45.64 44.88 13.53
C GLY A 562 45.13 44.28 14.85
N GLU A 563 44.97 45.08 15.89
CA GLU A 563 44.52 44.65 17.22
C GLU A 563 43.08 44.12 17.18
N SER A 564 42.19 44.76 16.41
CA SER A 564 40.80 44.30 16.23
C SER A 564 40.73 42.89 15.62
N MET A 565 41.50 42.62 14.56
CA MET A 565 41.50 41.30 13.91
C MET A 565 42.10 40.22 14.80
N THR A 566 43.16 40.56 15.54
CA THR A 566 43.80 39.64 16.50
C THR A 566 42.83 39.24 17.61
N THR A 567 42.13 40.23 18.19
CA THR A 567 41.10 39.99 19.21
C THR A 567 39.96 39.13 18.66
N PHE A 568 39.53 39.43 17.43
CA PHE A 568 38.46 38.69 16.76
C PHE A 568 38.82 37.22 16.53
N LEU A 569 40.01 36.95 16.01
CA LEU A 569 40.50 35.59 15.76
C LEU A 569 40.74 34.83 17.05
N ALA A 570 41.28 35.46 18.11
CA ALA A 570 41.48 34.80 19.40
C ALA A 570 40.16 34.25 19.97
N THR A 571 39.09 35.04 19.98
CA THR A 571 37.78 34.57 20.46
C THR A 571 37.21 33.47 19.56
N VAL A 572 37.32 33.60 18.23
CA VAL A 572 36.88 32.57 17.30
C VAL A 572 37.64 31.26 17.50
N GLU A 573 38.95 31.32 17.75
CA GLU A 573 39.80 30.17 17.99
C GLU A 573 39.46 29.46 19.31
N ASP A 574 39.19 30.21 20.39
CA ASP A 574 38.74 29.64 21.66
C ASP A 574 37.44 28.80 21.48
N TYR A 575 36.45 29.36 20.77
CA TYR A 575 35.22 28.61 20.46
C TYR A 575 35.47 27.42 19.54
N LEU A 576 36.40 27.53 18.57
CA LEU A 576 36.73 26.43 17.68
C LEU A 576 37.37 25.28 18.44
N ASP A 577 38.24 25.54 19.40
CA ASP A 577 38.88 24.53 20.25
C ASP A 577 37.84 23.78 21.12
N ASP A 578 36.85 24.49 21.66
CA ASP A 578 35.70 23.88 22.35
C ASP A 578 34.87 23.00 21.39
N THR A 579 34.55 23.51 20.20
CA THR A 579 33.76 22.76 19.22
C THR A 579 34.50 21.53 18.68
N GLU A 580 35.83 21.59 18.50
CA GLU A 580 36.65 20.43 18.13
C GLU A 580 36.63 19.36 19.22
N THR A 581 36.65 19.80 20.49
CA THR A 581 36.54 18.89 21.63
C THR A 581 35.17 18.20 21.65
N TRP A 582 34.08 18.94 21.41
CA TRP A 582 32.72 18.43 21.59
C TRP A 582 32.04 17.84 20.35
N LEU A 583 32.48 18.17 19.13
CA LEU A 583 31.92 17.66 17.87
C LEU A 583 32.66 16.43 17.37
N SER A 584 31.95 15.54 16.68
CA SER A 584 32.62 14.45 15.96
C SER A 584 33.51 15.01 14.83
N PRO A 585 34.63 14.35 14.49
CA PRO A 585 35.60 14.87 13.50
C PRO A 585 34.97 15.16 12.13
N GLU A 586 34.04 14.29 11.69
CA GLU A 586 33.32 14.45 10.42
C GLU A 586 32.47 15.73 10.36
N VAL A 587 32.01 16.21 11.53
CA VAL A 587 31.10 17.34 11.66
C VAL A 587 31.86 18.63 11.99
N ALA A 588 32.95 18.54 12.75
CA ALA A 588 33.76 19.67 13.18
C ALA A 588 34.25 20.51 11.99
N GLU A 589 34.86 19.88 10.98
CA GLU A 589 35.32 20.59 9.76
C GLU A 589 34.17 21.36 9.10
N SER A 590 32.98 20.73 9.03
CA SER A 590 31.80 21.33 8.42
C SER A 590 31.24 22.54 9.19
N VAL A 591 31.37 22.54 10.52
CA VAL A 591 31.02 23.67 11.39
C VAL A 591 32.03 24.80 11.20
N THR A 592 33.33 24.48 11.19
CA THR A 592 34.39 25.46 10.95
C THR A 592 34.23 26.14 9.60
N GLU A 593 33.94 25.39 8.54
CA GLU A 593 33.64 25.95 7.22
C GLU A 593 32.46 26.93 7.25
N THR A 594 31.38 26.57 7.95
CA THR A 594 30.17 27.40 8.05
C THR A 594 30.44 28.67 8.84
N LEU A 595 31.24 28.59 9.91
CA LEU A 595 31.64 29.72 10.73
C LEU A 595 32.47 30.71 9.92
N PHE A 596 33.53 30.26 9.24
CA PHE A 596 34.38 31.14 8.44
C PHE A 596 33.63 31.73 7.25
N GLU A 597 32.69 31.00 6.64
CA GLU A 597 31.83 31.56 5.60
C GLU A 597 31.00 32.74 6.12
N GLN A 598 30.37 32.60 7.29
CA GLN A 598 29.58 33.68 7.92
C GLN A 598 30.46 34.83 8.41
N LEU A 599 31.64 34.53 8.96
CA LEU A 599 32.62 35.52 9.39
C LEU A 599 33.07 36.39 8.22
N ILE A 600 33.43 35.77 7.10
CA ILE A 600 33.88 36.49 5.91
C ILE A 600 32.77 37.37 5.33
N GLU A 601 31.52 36.88 5.31
CA GLU A 601 30.36 37.71 4.95
C GLU A 601 30.20 38.89 5.91
N LEU A 602 30.32 38.64 7.21
CA LEU A 602 30.21 39.68 8.24
C LEU A 602 31.28 40.76 8.07
N LEU A 603 32.55 40.39 7.90
CA LEU A 603 33.64 41.35 7.68
C LEU A 603 33.39 42.20 6.43
N PHE A 604 32.95 41.59 5.32
CA PHE A 604 32.56 42.34 4.12
C PHE A 604 31.44 43.33 4.42
N ILE A 605 30.39 42.89 5.12
CA ILE A 605 29.24 43.75 5.48
C ILE A 605 29.68 44.89 6.39
N LEU A 606 30.48 44.62 7.43
CA LEU A 606 31.00 45.63 8.34
C LEU A 606 31.80 46.69 7.58
N PHE A 607 32.61 46.29 6.60
CA PHE A 607 33.32 47.23 5.75
C PHE A 607 32.35 48.17 5.03
N THR A 608 31.34 47.60 4.35
CA THR A 608 30.33 48.41 3.64
C THR A 608 29.42 49.23 4.57
N LYS A 609 29.32 48.90 5.86
CA LYS A 609 28.56 49.68 6.86
C LYS A 609 29.37 50.84 7.43
N GLN A 610 30.66 50.61 7.69
CA GLN A 610 31.44 51.45 8.60
C GLN A 610 32.54 52.25 7.92
N ALA A 611 33.06 51.76 6.78
CA ALA A 611 34.10 52.47 6.06
C ALA A 611 33.53 53.80 5.53
N THR A 612 34.26 54.89 5.77
CA THR A 612 33.90 56.23 5.27
C THR A 612 34.83 56.70 4.15
N THR A 613 36.08 56.24 4.15
CA THR A 613 37.09 56.57 3.16
C THR A 613 38.11 55.44 3.05
N VAL A 614 38.65 55.22 1.86
CA VAL A 614 39.80 54.33 1.64
C VAL A 614 41.09 55.12 1.92
N ALA A 615 41.68 54.90 3.10
CA ALA A 615 42.97 55.47 3.48
C ALA A 615 44.15 54.68 2.87
N SER A 616 45.36 55.26 2.88
CA SER A 616 46.57 54.66 2.29
C SER A 616 46.96 53.30 2.89
N HIS A 617 46.65 53.04 4.16
CA HIS A 617 46.96 51.78 4.84
C HIS A 617 45.91 50.68 4.58
N THR A 618 44.73 51.02 4.04
CA THR A 618 43.56 50.13 3.91
C THR A 618 43.90 48.85 3.16
N VAL A 619 44.56 48.97 2.01
CA VAL A 619 44.89 47.82 1.14
C VAL A 619 45.85 46.85 1.83
N ALA A 620 46.94 47.38 2.40
CA ALA A 620 47.93 46.58 3.10
C ALA A 620 47.34 45.88 4.33
N ARG A 621 46.44 46.57 5.06
CA ARG A 621 45.76 46.00 6.23
C ARG A 621 44.78 44.89 5.85
N LEU A 622 44.00 45.06 4.78
CA LEU A 622 43.11 44.01 4.25
C LEU A 622 43.90 42.77 3.81
N GLU A 623 45.06 42.96 3.17
CA GLU A 623 45.92 41.83 2.77
C GLU A 623 46.50 41.07 3.98
N GLU A 624 46.85 41.79 5.05
CA GLU A 624 47.30 41.18 6.31
C GLU A 624 46.17 40.40 7.00
N ASP A 625 44.96 40.97 7.03
CA ASP A 625 43.76 40.32 7.58
C ASP A 625 43.38 39.06 6.78
N GLU A 626 43.44 39.13 5.44
CA GLU A 626 43.22 37.98 4.55
C GLU A 626 44.18 36.83 4.87
N ARG A 627 45.45 37.14 5.14
CA ARG A 627 46.47 36.14 5.47
C ARG A 627 46.24 35.52 6.84
N ALA A 628 45.94 36.33 7.86
CA ALA A 628 45.64 35.83 9.19
C ALA A 628 44.43 34.89 9.19
N LEU A 629 43.36 35.25 8.46
CA LEU A 629 42.20 34.37 8.27
C LEU A 629 42.55 33.08 7.53
N MET A 630 43.40 33.16 6.50
CA MET A 630 43.87 31.98 5.76
C MET A 630 44.72 31.04 6.63
N GLU A 631 45.59 31.58 7.48
CA GLU A 631 46.40 30.81 8.42
C GLU A 631 45.50 30.09 9.45
N SER A 632 44.53 30.80 10.04
CA SER A 632 43.58 30.21 11.00
C SER A 632 42.70 29.13 10.35
N MET A 633 42.21 29.36 9.12
CA MET A 633 41.45 28.34 8.37
C MET A 633 42.30 27.11 8.03
N ALA A 634 43.57 27.29 7.64
CA ALA A 634 44.45 26.20 7.23
C ALA A 634 44.76 25.18 8.33
N LEU A 635 44.53 25.55 9.60
CA LEU A 635 44.64 24.63 10.73
C LEU A 635 43.55 23.55 10.73
N ARG A 636 42.37 23.85 10.17
CA ARG A 636 41.14 23.08 10.40
C ARG A 636 40.39 22.67 9.12
N MET A 637 40.80 23.17 7.96
CA MET A 637 40.22 22.77 6.67
C MET A 637 41.27 22.74 5.55
N SER A 638 40.96 22.04 4.47
CA SER A 638 41.87 21.96 3.31
C SER A 638 42.14 23.35 2.68
N ARG A 639 43.33 23.52 2.10
CA ARG A 639 43.75 24.77 1.43
C ARG A 639 42.76 25.23 0.35
N ASN A 640 42.20 24.30 -0.44
CA ASN A 640 41.25 24.65 -1.49
C ASN A 640 39.94 25.20 -0.92
N LYS A 641 39.45 24.63 0.19
CA LYS A 641 38.27 25.13 0.91
C LYS A 641 38.53 26.54 1.46
N ALA A 642 39.67 26.74 2.13
CA ALA A 642 40.07 28.04 2.67
C ALA A 642 40.14 29.13 1.57
N LEU A 643 40.79 28.81 0.43
CA LEU A 643 40.87 29.71 -0.73
C LEU A 643 39.49 30.09 -1.28
N GLY A 644 38.57 29.13 -1.35
CA GLY A 644 37.20 29.37 -1.80
C GLY A 644 36.44 30.32 -0.87
N ARG A 645 36.67 30.24 0.45
CA ARG A 645 36.01 31.13 1.42
C ARG A 645 36.59 32.54 1.40
N ILE A 646 37.93 32.67 1.45
CA ILE A 646 38.58 33.99 1.50
C ILE A 646 38.35 34.82 0.22
N ALA A 647 38.00 34.16 -0.89
CA ALA A 647 37.81 34.80 -2.19
C ALA A 647 36.92 36.05 -2.14
N ARG A 648 35.91 36.08 -1.27
CA ARG A 648 35.02 37.25 -1.11
C ARG A 648 35.75 38.48 -0.58
N LEU A 649 36.65 38.33 0.39
CA LEU A 649 37.50 39.44 0.88
C LEU A 649 38.57 39.81 -0.15
N ASN A 650 39.16 38.81 -0.83
CA ASN A 650 40.10 39.09 -1.93
C ASN A 650 39.42 39.93 -3.03
N ASN A 651 38.16 39.65 -3.36
CA ASN A 651 37.38 40.44 -4.31
C ASN A 651 37.06 41.84 -3.76
N LEU A 652 36.77 41.99 -2.45
CA LEU A 652 36.62 43.31 -1.82
C LEU A 652 37.90 44.15 -1.97
N ARG A 653 39.05 43.58 -1.64
CA ARG A 653 40.34 44.25 -1.83
C ARG A 653 40.61 44.56 -3.30
N GLY A 654 40.29 43.64 -4.20
CA GLY A 654 40.35 43.87 -5.66
C GLY A 654 39.52 45.07 -6.11
N LEU A 655 38.29 45.22 -5.62
CA LEU A 655 37.43 46.39 -5.90
C LEU A 655 38.02 47.70 -5.37
N ILE A 656 38.66 47.65 -4.20
CA ILE A 656 39.33 48.80 -3.60
C ILE A 656 40.58 49.19 -4.40
N CYS A 657 41.35 48.21 -4.88
CA CYS A 657 42.58 48.40 -5.64
C CYS A 657 42.37 48.70 -7.14
N ALA A 658 41.17 48.51 -7.68
CA ALA A 658 40.92 48.66 -9.11
C ALA A 658 41.28 50.07 -9.61
N GLU A 659 42.25 50.19 -10.51
CA GLU A 659 42.71 51.48 -11.03
C GLU A 659 41.76 52.02 -12.12
N THR A 660 41.07 51.13 -12.82
CA THR A 660 40.16 51.49 -13.91
C THR A 660 38.73 50.99 -13.67
N ALA A 661 37.78 51.59 -14.38
CA ALA A 661 36.39 51.12 -14.38
C ALA A 661 36.26 49.68 -14.92
N ASP A 662 37.14 49.27 -15.84
CA ASP A 662 37.15 47.92 -16.41
C ASP A 662 37.60 46.89 -15.35
N ASP A 663 38.67 47.20 -14.62
CA ASP A 663 39.16 46.36 -13.53
C ASP A 663 38.12 46.22 -12.42
N PHE A 664 37.45 47.32 -12.06
CA PHE A 664 36.41 47.30 -11.03
C PHE A 664 35.23 46.41 -11.44
N VAL A 665 34.75 46.54 -12.68
CA VAL A 665 33.65 45.70 -13.21
C VAL A 665 34.07 44.23 -13.30
N SER A 666 35.32 43.95 -13.65
CA SER A 666 35.89 42.60 -13.70
C SER A 666 35.92 41.95 -12.32
N GLU A 667 36.41 42.66 -11.29
CA GLU A 667 36.42 42.17 -9.91
C GLU A 667 35.01 41.98 -9.35
N TYR A 668 34.06 42.86 -9.69
CA TYR A 668 32.66 42.65 -9.33
C TYR A 668 32.07 41.40 -9.98
N GLY A 669 32.45 41.10 -11.23
CA GLY A 669 32.06 39.84 -11.89
C GLY A 669 32.57 38.59 -11.18
N ARG A 670 33.78 38.65 -10.62
CA ARG A 670 34.34 37.56 -9.78
C ARG A 670 33.60 37.48 -8.45
N LEU A 671 33.33 38.61 -7.80
CA LEU A 671 32.54 38.67 -6.56
C LEU A 671 31.16 38.01 -6.76
N LEU A 672 30.43 38.36 -7.83
CA LEU A 672 29.13 37.75 -8.13
C LEU A 672 29.20 36.26 -8.43
N SER A 673 30.34 35.77 -8.92
CA SER A 673 30.54 34.33 -9.13
C SER A 673 30.75 33.59 -7.81
N ASN A 674 31.43 34.22 -6.84
CA ASN A 674 31.75 33.66 -5.53
C ASN A 674 30.65 33.92 -4.47
N TRP A 675 29.88 34.99 -4.65
CA TRP A 675 28.80 35.44 -3.78
C TRP A 675 27.73 36.16 -4.62
N PRO A 676 26.82 35.40 -5.23
CA PRO A 676 25.74 35.98 -6.03
C PRO A 676 24.96 37.03 -5.25
N ASP A 677 24.67 36.78 -3.97
CA ASP A 677 23.82 37.63 -3.13
C ASP A 677 24.44 38.99 -2.72
N ALA A 678 25.70 39.28 -3.07
CA ALA A 678 26.35 40.56 -2.77
C ALA A 678 25.54 41.76 -3.29
N GLY A 679 24.89 41.57 -4.45
CA GLY A 679 24.08 42.60 -5.11
C GLY A 679 24.88 43.85 -5.47
N LEU A 680 24.18 44.87 -5.97
CA LEU A 680 24.81 46.11 -6.45
C LEU A 680 25.01 47.14 -5.33
N ASP A 681 24.28 47.04 -4.20
CA ASP A 681 24.43 47.99 -3.09
C ASP A 681 25.81 47.87 -2.43
N ALA A 682 26.37 46.66 -2.36
CA ALA A 682 27.72 46.39 -1.86
C ALA A 682 28.78 47.24 -2.61
N VAL A 683 28.78 47.15 -3.93
CA VAL A 683 29.76 47.87 -4.76
C VAL A 683 29.48 49.36 -4.89
N ALA A 684 28.22 49.79 -4.78
CA ALA A 684 27.87 51.20 -4.70
C ALA A 684 28.53 51.85 -3.48
N THR A 685 28.50 51.17 -2.32
CA THR A 685 29.16 51.67 -1.12
C THR A 685 30.69 51.67 -1.25
N VAL A 686 31.28 50.63 -1.84
CA VAL A 686 32.73 50.61 -2.11
C VAL A 686 33.17 51.78 -3.01
N LEU A 687 32.40 52.10 -4.06
CA LEU A 687 32.66 53.27 -4.91
C LEU A 687 32.46 54.60 -4.18
N GLN A 688 31.57 54.66 -3.18
CA GLN A 688 31.33 55.88 -2.41
C GLN A 688 32.48 56.21 -1.46
N VAL A 689 33.14 55.20 -0.89
CA VAL A 689 34.27 55.40 0.04
C VAL A 689 35.59 55.66 -0.68
N ARG A 690 35.65 55.43 -2.00
CA ARG A 690 36.80 55.72 -2.85
C ARG A 690 36.84 57.19 -3.26
N THR A 691 37.69 57.97 -2.59
CA THR A 691 37.84 59.40 -2.84
C THR A 691 38.74 59.73 -4.04
N ASP A 692 39.44 58.74 -4.56
CA ASP A 692 40.33 58.83 -5.73
C ASP A 692 39.56 58.81 -7.07
N ILE A 693 38.30 58.34 -7.07
CA ILE A 693 37.44 58.30 -8.25
C ILE A 693 36.46 59.49 -8.23
N ASP A 694 36.33 60.21 -9.34
CA ASP A 694 35.34 61.28 -9.45
C ASP A 694 33.90 60.74 -9.56
N LYS A 695 32.92 61.58 -9.20
CA LYS A 695 31.50 61.18 -9.15
C LYS A 695 30.92 60.75 -10.51
N SER A 696 31.44 61.28 -11.63
CA SER A 696 30.97 60.90 -12.96
C SER A 696 31.45 59.49 -13.32
N THR A 697 32.73 59.22 -13.10
CA THR A 697 33.34 57.89 -13.31
C THR A 697 32.72 56.84 -12.39
N SER A 698 32.47 57.19 -11.12
CA SER A 698 31.78 56.32 -10.17
C SER A 698 30.37 55.91 -10.64
N ARG A 699 29.56 56.87 -11.14
CA ARG A 699 28.23 56.57 -11.68
C ARG A 699 28.28 55.67 -12.92
N SER A 700 29.17 55.99 -13.87
CA SER A 700 29.33 55.19 -15.09
C SER A 700 29.79 53.76 -14.78
N THR A 701 30.71 53.61 -13.84
CA THR A 701 31.18 52.29 -13.38
C THR A 701 30.06 51.49 -12.72
N LEU A 702 29.23 52.14 -11.89
CA LEU A 702 28.09 51.50 -11.24
C LEU A 702 27.01 51.05 -12.25
N GLU A 703 26.75 51.82 -13.30
CA GLU A 703 25.85 51.42 -14.39
C GLU A 703 26.35 50.16 -15.11
N ARG A 704 27.65 50.08 -15.39
CA ARG A 704 28.26 48.89 -15.99
C ARG A 704 28.17 47.67 -15.07
N CYS A 705 28.37 47.86 -13.76
CA CYS A 705 28.17 46.80 -12.77
C CYS A 705 26.71 46.33 -12.75
N ARG A 706 25.75 47.25 -12.88
CA ARG A 706 24.33 46.92 -12.95
C ARG A 706 24.01 46.02 -14.15
N ASP A 707 24.51 46.36 -15.33
CA ASP A 707 24.30 45.55 -16.55
C ASP A 707 24.90 44.15 -16.41
N LEU A 708 26.09 44.04 -15.82
CA LEU A 708 26.73 42.75 -15.52
C LEU A 708 25.90 41.91 -14.54
N CYS A 709 25.40 42.54 -13.47
CA CYS A 709 24.56 41.88 -12.47
C CYS A 709 23.27 41.33 -13.11
N ILE A 710 22.60 42.11 -13.95
CA ILE A 710 21.39 41.68 -14.67
C ILE A 710 21.70 40.49 -15.58
N THR A 711 22.80 40.55 -16.32
CA THR A 711 23.22 39.49 -17.24
C THR A 711 23.48 38.18 -16.49
N ARG A 712 24.18 38.24 -15.34
CA ARG A 712 24.46 37.07 -14.51
C ARG A 712 23.21 36.49 -13.86
N LEU A 713 22.31 37.34 -13.36
CA LEU A 713 21.03 36.91 -12.78
C LEU A 713 20.13 36.22 -13.80
N ALA A 714 20.04 36.77 -15.02
CA ALA A 714 19.30 36.16 -16.11
C ALA A 714 19.81 34.74 -16.42
N ALA A 715 21.14 34.56 -16.50
CA ALA A 715 21.76 33.26 -16.72
C ALA A 715 21.48 32.24 -15.59
N MET A 716 21.48 32.65 -14.32
CA MET A 716 21.18 31.76 -13.19
C MET A 716 19.71 31.32 -13.11
N THR A 717 18.78 32.15 -13.58
CA THR A 717 17.33 31.86 -13.55
C THR A 717 16.81 31.14 -14.80
N GLY A 718 17.68 30.84 -15.78
CA GLY A 718 17.28 30.23 -17.06
C GLY A 718 16.45 31.16 -17.95
N GLN A 719 16.41 32.47 -17.66
CA GLN A 719 15.70 33.47 -18.47
C GLN A 719 16.69 34.15 -19.43
N THR A 720 16.42 34.12 -20.73
CA THR A 720 17.24 34.87 -21.71
C THR A 720 17.05 36.37 -21.53
N PRO A 721 18.13 37.18 -21.44
CA PRO A 721 18.00 38.63 -21.44
C PRO A 721 17.43 39.08 -22.79
N SER A 722 16.24 39.68 -22.77
CA SER A 722 15.58 40.19 -23.95
C SER A 722 16.34 41.40 -24.52
N GLY A 723 17.11 41.15 -25.59
CA GLY A 723 17.47 42.14 -26.62
C GLY A 723 18.68 43.03 -26.35
N VAL A 724 19.88 42.56 -26.73
CA VAL A 724 21.00 43.45 -27.08
C VAL A 724 21.45 43.11 -28.50
N ARG A 725 21.03 43.93 -29.47
CA ARG A 725 21.59 43.92 -30.83
C ARG A 725 22.75 44.92 -30.82
N MET A 726 23.97 44.45 -31.05
CA MET A 726 25.15 45.30 -31.11
C MET A 726 25.11 46.21 -32.34
N THR A 727 24.96 47.51 -32.12
CA THR A 727 25.41 48.58 -33.03
C THR A 727 25.91 49.76 -32.19
N ALA A 728 27.06 50.32 -32.58
CA ALA A 728 27.78 51.38 -31.86
C ALA A 728 27.08 52.77 -31.93
N PRO A 729 27.63 53.80 -31.26
CA PRO A 729 27.10 54.42 -30.07
C PRO A 729 26.16 55.59 -30.39
N LYS A 730 24.96 55.60 -29.79
CA LYS A 730 24.17 56.82 -29.52
C LYS A 730 23.01 56.52 -28.58
N GLU A 731 22.96 57.33 -27.54
CA GLU A 731 21.82 57.61 -26.64
C GLU A 731 21.25 56.46 -25.80
N HIS A 732 21.31 56.69 -24.49
CA HIS A 732 20.72 55.89 -23.42
C HIS A 732 19.26 55.54 -23.70
N ARG A 733 18.99 54.25 -23.95
CA ARG A 733 17.64 53.69 -23.89
C ARG A 733 17.59 52.68 -22.76
N ARG A 734 16.84 53.02 -21.71
CA ARG A 734 16.52 52.15 -20.56
C ARG A 734 16.03 50.79 -21.07
N THR A 735 16.78 49.74 -20.78
CA THR A 735 16.37 48.36 -21.01
C THR A 735 15.32 47.96 -19.97
N SER A 736 14.10 47.72 -20.43
CA SER A 736 13.01 47.15 -19.62
C SER A 736 13.24 45.63 -19.50
N SER A 737 13.98 45.20 -18.47
CA SER A 737 13.99 43.80 -18.06
C SER A 737 12.98 43.57 -16.94
N ASN A 738 12.23 42.46 -16.99
CA ASN A 738 11.25 42.05 -15.98
C ASN A 738 11.91 41.52 -14.68
N VAL A 739 13.23 41.59 -14.55
CA VAL A 739 13.97 41.11 -13.38
C VAL A 739 14.01 42.22 -12.32
N SER A 740 13.18 42.08 -11.27
CA SER A 740 13.09 43.08 -10.21
C SER A 740 14.33 43.05 -9.30
N TYR A 741 15.16 44.08 -9.43
CA TYR A 741 16.34 44.38 -8.59
C TYR A 741 16.06 44.34 -7.07
N SER A 742 14.83 44.67 -6.68
CA SER A 742 14.43 44.79 -5.26
C SER A 742 14.42 43.47 -4.49
N GLY A 743 14.16 42.34 -5.16
CA GLY A 743 14.08 41.03 -4.51
C GLY A 743 15.45 40.41 -4.21
N PHE A 744 16.46 40.72 -5.03
CA PHE A 744 17.79 40.13 -4.91
C PHE A 744 18.69 40.91 -3.92
N ASN A 745 18.62 42.25 -3.94
CA ASN A 745 19.25 43.07 -2.90
C ASN A 745 18.59 42.93 -1.52
N ALA A 746 17.43 42.28 -1.41
CA ALA A 746 16.72 42.14 -0.14
C ALA A 746 17.57 41.38 0.90
N ARG A 747 18.32 40.36 0.49
CA ARG A 747 19.17 39.58 1.41
C ARG A 747 20.38 40.36 1.89
N PHE A 748 21.12 41.03 1.00
CA PHE A 748 22.20 41.93 1.40
C PHE A 748 21.67 43.05 2.29
N ARG A 749 20.55 43.70 1.94
CA ARG A 749 19.92 44.73 2.78
C ARG A 749 19.39 44.21 4.11
N GLN A 750 18.95 42.95 4.21
CA GLN A 750 18.55 42.33 5.47
C GLN A 750 19.75 42.05 6.38
N LEU A 751 20.87 41.60 5.81
CA LEU A 751 22.16 41.46 6.52
C LEU A 751 22.76 42.84 6.89
N ASN A 752 22.42 43.87 6.12
CA ASN A 752 22.88 45.24 6.30
C ASN A 752 21.99 46.09 7.23
N ARG A 753 20.82 45.58 7.64
CA ARG A 753 20.06 46.10 8.80
C ARG A 753 20.61 45.52 10.08
#